data_AF-A0A0P7UQ33-F1
#
_entry.id   AF-A0A0P7UQ33-F1
#
_cell.length_a   1.000
_cell.length_b   1.000
_cell.length_c   1.000
_cell.angle_alpha   90.00
_cell.angle_beta   90.00
_cell.angle_gamma   90.00
#
_symmetry.space_group_name_H-M   'P 1'
#
loop_
_entity.id
_entity.type
_entity.pdbx_description
1 polymer ?
#
loop_
_entity_poly.entity_id
_entity_poly.type
_entity_poly.pdbx_seq_one_letter_code
_entity_poly.pdbx_strand_id
1 'polypeptide(L)'
;MHVLWSLKEKYRCAVLKEGSFDKSSVASQVVQLLTCEVAEQSIPLPVLLMVDGFDEMDSVFDLQWHIDNELAKKDLCSKSPQVILLNCMRAELVEHSALSKNIVFIGNKLSETEQKQFEKKLEEIEKTYKNAETFYGFMIMKKNFLPEYIQGVARNTLKRFDIDRKHAQLISAIFLLNVYCENSSLSVSLCEEFLELETKPYYASHNVEDEFGKFSTLVTRCTVKAKVIYDAVKTIHPMMAEYCLEELTTSYNVSRAELTNLLLSNDKFFVCVQGKDELMKYIHRMLVKRRCVRGEQNKFSPLIEAIIKERSGAEETVLHNAVKRLDKDAIMCQLLARYHYIKKKDFKLAKDWAKKAKDLSQGNSYIFDTAAQVIKHELKSALASANNPITPEMLKEYLKMAGSATDAFKETQETAKKEVSLYQIKRGNSPFNTAGYLGEIQVGVMILEVLKRTPIFSAGDPVRHDIMKMFLSGKMKIQDISKKDTVHAPYYDILHEFSDLLCNLRCNMKKQFDFLDCFFVNLGPKLSLSDCRGQSTQEELRRCFHFYVELFCKFDVSSLPKESMSFQIHKKRKFLESMQADTHSGLLKCISENISGENVEEIVRTYKFILSNSQSEKKPVKDRVNFIYAIVALHCIKSDSDVLPSFQTLLRELCGILKDPILPRESLALHFIAIALLWPSQKCSPDVPEFSKQLGSYASQMSRDYWDQMGPVCHSKWPISHLYLGKKKGYNQLIHHNKVVSSVDSEEAITSLWGNGTIWKQEKVQDLLYRAQGKVLKDTILLETEQGVKIEVKPYYKSQIRGGRGNSRVSFFIGFTMKGPLAFDIQFQ
;
A
#
# COMPACT_ATOMS: atom_id res chain seq x y z
N MET A 1 -30.91 8.03 2.45
CA MET A 1 -32.05 8.52 1.64
C MET A 1 -32.89 9.59 2.33
N HIS A 2 -33.11 9.54 3.66
CA HIS A 2 -33.91 10.56 4.37
C HIS A 2 -33.35 12.00 4.29
N VAL A 3 -32.02 12.19 4.30
CA VAL A 3 -31.41 13.53 4.14
C VAL A 3 -31.79 14.17 2.80
N LEU A 4 -31.70 13.42 1.71
CA LEU A 4 -32.12 13.88 0.38
C LEU A 4 -33.61 14.23 0.36
N TRP A 5 -34.45 13.40 0.99
CA TRP A 5 -35.89 13.65 1.05
C TRP A 5 -36.24 14.92 1.84
N SER A 6 -35.55 15.21 2.95
CA SER A 6 -35.76 16.45 3.72
C SER A 6 -35.25 17.69 3.00
N LEU A 7 -34.32 17.53 2.07
CA LEU A 7 -33.68 18.62 1.32
C LEU A 7 -34.27 18.84 -0.07
N LYS A 8 -35.26 18.03 -0.48
CA LYS A 8 -35.86 18.06 -1.83
C LYS A 8 -36.51 19.39 -2.22
N GLU A 9 -36.94 20.19 -1.25
CA GLU A 9 -37.52 21.52 -1.49
C GLU A 9 -36.44 22.58 -1.76
N LYS A 10 -35.19 22.33 -1.32
CA LYS A 10 -34.04 23.23 -1.50
C LYS A 10 -33.13 22.82 -2.65
N TYR A 11 -33.10 21.53 -2.99
CA TYR A 11 -32.20 20.96 -3.97
C TYR A 11 -32.89 19.87 -4.80
N ARG A 12 -32.42 19.69 -6.04
CA ARG A 12 -32.77 18.54 -6.87
C ARG A 12 -31.93 17.35 -6.45
N CYS A 13 -32.49 16.47 -5.64
CA CYS A 13 -31.73 15.37 -5.05
C CYS A 13 -31.67 14.15 -5.96
N ALA A 14 -30.48 13.56 -6.10
CA ALA A 14 -30.26 12.32 -6.83
C ALA A 14 -29.28 11.40 -6.09
N VAL A 15 -29.35 10.10 -6.37
CA VAL A 15 -28.42 9.09 -5.87
C VAL A 15 -27.74 8.43 -7.06
N LEU A 16 -26.42 8.35 -7.03
CA LEU A 16 -25.66 7.57 -8.00
C LEU A 16 -25.90 6.07 -7.74
N LYS A 17 -26.56 5.38 -8.66
CA LYS A 17 -26.75 3.92 -8.57
C LYS A 17 -25.40 3.23 -8.81
N GLU A 18 -24.99 2.38 -7.89
CA GLU A 18 -23.76 1.57 -8.04
C GLU A 18 -23.81 0.72 -9.32
N GLY A 19 -22.73 0.82 -10.11
CA GLY A 19 -22.52 0.13 -11.38
C GLY A 19 -21.38 0.81 -12.14
N SER A 20 -20.70 0.08 -13.03
CA SER A 20 -19.62 0.57 -13.88
C SER A 20 -20.13 1.54 -14.97
N PHE A 21 -20.81 2.60 -14.58
CA PHE A 21 -21.35 3.59 -15.50
C PHE A 21 -20.25 4.54 -15.95
N ASP A 22 -20.27 4.87 -17.24
CA ASP A 22 -19.41 5.91 -17.78
C ASP A 22 -19.74 7.25 -17.11
N LYS A 23 -18.72 7.87 -16.49
CA LYS A 23 -18.85 9.14 -15.77
C LYS A 23 -19.33 10.27 -16.68
N SER A 24 -19.09 10.18 -17.99
CA SER A 24 -19.64 11.13 -18.97
C SER A 24 -21.17 11.04 -19.08
N SER A 25 -21.73 9.83 -19.04
CA SER A 25 -23.18 9.62 -19.04
C SER A 25 -23.81 10.14 -17.75
N VAL A 26 -23.17 9.88 -16.61
CA VAL A 26 -23.61 10.38 -15.30
C VAL A 26 -23.65 11.92 -15.31
N ALA A 27 -22.60 12.57 -15.79
CA ALA A 27 -22.55 14.02 -15.90
C ALA A 27 -23.67 14.58 -16.78
N SER A 28 -23.93 13.95 -17.94
CA SER A 28 -25.01 14.36 -18.83
C SER A 28 -26.38 14.32 -18.13
N GLN A 29 -26.64 13.26 -17.35
CA GLN A 29 -27.87 13.11 -16.57
C GLN A 29 -27.97 14.13 -15.43
N VAL A 30 -26.87 14.42 -14.74
CA VAL A 30 -26.82 15.45 -13.69
C VAL A 30 -27.14 16.83 -14.25
N VAL A 31 -26.55 17.19 -15.39
CA VAL A 31 -26.83 18.47 -16.05
C VAL A 31 -28.26 18.51 -16.59
N GLN A 32 -28.78 17.41 -17.13
CA GLN A 32 -30.19 17.33 -17.52
C GLN A 32 -31.12 17.54 -16.32
N LEU A 33 -30.80 16.94 -15.17
CA LEU A 33 -31.54 17.12 -13.93
C LEU A 33 -31.46 18.56 -13.44
N LEU A 34 -30.34 19.26 -13.61
CA LEU A 34 -30.22 20.69 -13.29
C LEU A 34 -31.17 21.55 -14.14
N THR A 35 -31.33 21.22 -15.42
CA THR A 35 -32.12 22.02 -16.40
C THR A 35 -33.58 21.60 -16.56
N CYS A 36 -34.01 20.48 -15.97
CA CYS A 36 -35.35 19.92 -16.18
C CYS A 36 -36.45 20.91 -15.72
N GLU A 37 -37.47 21.20 -16.53
CA GLU A 37 -38.63 22.05 -16.15
C GLU A 37 -38.27 23.50 -15.68
N VAL A 38 -37.11 24.03 -16.04
CA VAL A 38 -36.76 25.42 -15.73
C VAL A 38 -37.39 26.33 -16.79
N ALA A 39 -38.41 27.11 -16.42
CA ALA A 39 -38.89 28.22 -17.26
C ALA A 39 -37.80 29.29 -17.36
N GLU A 40 -37.67 29.92 -18.54
CA GLU A 40 -36.54 30.79 -18.97
C GLU A 40 -36.15 31.94 -18.03
N GLN A 41 -36.91 32.21 -16.95
CA GLN A 41 -36.70 33.33 -16.03
C GLN A 41 -36.47 32.90 -14.55
N SER A 42 -36.36 31.61 -14.25
CA SER A 42 -36.14 31.11 -12.87
C SER A 42 -34.71 30.60 -12.63
N ILE A 43 -34.15 30.90 -11.45
CA ILE A 43 -32.84 30.37 -11.04
C ILE A 43 -32.98 28.85 -10.80
N PRO A 44 -32.22 27.99 -11.50
CA PRO A 44 -32.33 26.54 -11.33
C PRO A 44 -31.87 26.12 -9.92
N LEU A 45 -32.67 25.28 -9.25
CA LEU A 45 -32.29 24.69 -7.97
C LEU A 45 -31.04 23.80 -8.15
N PRO A 46 -30.04 23.89 -7.24
CA PRO A 46 -28.84 23.09 -7.37
C PRO A 46 -29.14 21.61 -7.26
N VAL A 47 -28.36 20.78 -7.95
CA VAL A 47 -28.43 19.32 -7.83
C VAL A 47 -27.62 18.87 -6.61
N LEU A 48 -28.24 18.11 -5.70
CA LEU A 48 -27.55 17.42 -4.61
C LEU A 48 -27.40 15.95 -5.00
N LEU A 49 -26.19 15.55 -5.41
CA LEU A 49 -25.88 14.19 -5.83
C LEU A 49 -25.19 13.44 -4.68
N MET A 50 -25.84 12.40 -4.16
CA MET A 50 -25.25 11.48 -3.21
C MET A 50 -24.48 10.39 -3.96
N VAL A 51 -23.21 10.22 -3.61
CA VAL A 51 -22.31 9.20 -4.14
C VAL A 51 -21.99 8.25 -2.98
N ASP A 52 -22.49 7.02 -3.07
CA ASP A 52 -22.29 5.97 -2.06
C ASP A 52 -21.58 4.82 -2.77
N GLY A 53 -20.24 4.77 -2.66
CA GLY A 53 -19.42 3.76 -3.34
C GLY A 53 -18.08 4.24 -3.92
N PHE A 54 -17.74 5.53 -3.81
CA PHE A 54 -16.38 5.99 -4.17
C PHE A 54 -15.47 5.97 -2.95
N ASP A 55 -14.66 4.91 -2.85
CA ASP A 55 -13.64 4.75 -1.81
C ASP A 55 -12.38 5.60 -2.09
N GLU A 56 -12.24 6.18 -3.29
CA GLU A 56 -11.10 7.02 -3.70
C GLU A 56 -11.56 8.42 -4.17
N MET A 57 -10.92 9.47 -3.65
CA MET A 57 -11.18 10.87 -4.05
C MET A 57 -10.93 11.14 -5.55
N ASP A 58 -10.06 10.38 -6.20
CA ASP A 58 -9.85 10.48 -7.65
C ASP A 58 -11.13 10.28 -8.45
N SER A 59 -11.95 9.32 -8.02
CA SER A 59 -13.21 9.03 -8.71
C SER A 59 -14.22 10.17 -8.52
N VAL A 60 -14.19 10.83 -7.36
CA VAL A 60 -14.98 12.03 -7.07
C VAL A 60 -14.53 13.18 -7.97
N PHE A 61 -13.22 13.46 -8.04
CA PHE A 61 -12.69 14.55 -8.89
C PHE A 61 -12.91 14.28 -10.38
N ASP A 62 -12.83 13.04 -10.82
CA ASP A 62 -13.09 12.65 -12.21
C ASP A 62 -14.58 12.83 -12.57
N LEU A 63 -15.49 12.49 -11.65
CA LEU A 63 -16.92 12.76 -11.82
C LEU A 63 -17.22 14.26 -11.83
N GLN A 64 -16.66 15.02 -10.89
CA GLN A 64 -16.76 16.48 -10.84
C GLN A 64 -16.33 17.09 -12.18
N TRP A 65 -15.20 16.63 -12.71
CA TRP A 65 -14.69 17.08 -14.00
C TRP A 65 -15.66 16.83 -15.16
N HIS A 66 -16.24 15.62 -15.25
CA HIS A 66 -17.23 15.32 -16.29
C HIS A 66 -18.46 16.24 -16.18
N ILE A 67 -18.90 16.55 -14.96
CA ILE A 67 -20.03 17.47 -14.70
C ILE A 67 -19.68 18.89 -15.16
N ASP A 68 -18.52 19.42 -14.76
CA ASP A 68 -18.07 20.77 -15.14
C ASP A 68 -18.00 20.93 -16.67
N ASN A 69 -17.54 19.91 -17.39
CA ASN A 69 -17.51 19.90 -18.84
C ASN A 69 -18.91 19.95 -19.47
N GLU A 70 -19.84 19.16 -18.96
CA GLU A 70 -21.22 19.15 -19.46
C GLU A 70 -21.94 20.47 -19.15
N LEU A 71 -21.64 21.12 -18.02
CA LEU A 71 -22.13 22.46 -17.69
C LEU A 71 -21.56 23.52 -18.65
N ALA A 72 -20.25 23.46 -18.93
CA ALA A 72 -19.58 24.37 -19.84
C ALA A 72 -20.05 24.21 -21.30
N LYS A 73 -20.43 23.00 -21.73
CA LYS A 73 -21.03 22.77 -23.07
C LYS A 73 -22.39 23.43 -23.23
N LYS A 74 -23.14 23.61 -22.14
CA LYS A 74 -24.48 24.21 -22.16
C LYS A 74 -24.50 25.69 -21.73
N ASP A 75 -23.33 26.33 -21.59
CA ASP A 75 -23.17 27.72 -21.13
C ASP A 75 -23.89 28.04 -19.80
N LEU A 76 -23.99 27.06 -18.89
CA LEU A 76 -24.72 27.22 -17.63
C LEU A 76 -23.89 27.83 -16.49
N CYS A 77 -22.64 28.24 -16.71
CA CYS A 77 -21.73 28.67 -15.64
C CYS A 77 -22.27 29.89 -14.85
N SER A 78 -22.79 29.67 -13.65
CA SER A 78 -23.32 30.70 -12.75
C SER A 78 -22.37 30.99 -11.57
N LYS A 79 -22.55 32.14 -10.91
CA LYS A 79 -21.85 32.51 -9.66
C LYS A 79 -22.32 31.70 -8.43
N SER A 80 -23.43 30.97 -8.54
CA SER A 80 -24.00 30.13 -7.48
C SER A 80 -23.63 28.64 -7.68
N PRO A 81 -23.46 27.85 -6.60
CA PRO A 81 -23.16 26.42 -6.72
C PRO A 81 -24.29 25.68 -7.44
N GLN A 82 -23.94 24.96 -8.52
CA GLN A 82 -24.92 24.27 -9.38
C GLN A 82 -25.11 22.81 -9.00
N VAL A 83 -24.03 22.17 -8.53
CA VAL A 83 -24.03 20.77 -8.11
C VAL A 83 -23.26 20.63 -6.80
N ILE A 84 -23.85 19.90 -5.85
CA ILE A 84 -23.26 19.55 -4.57
C ILE A 84 -23.06 18.03 -4.56
N LEU A 85 -21.82 17.58 -4.39
CA LEU A 85 -21.47 16.17 -4.27
C LEU A 85 -21.39 15.78 -2.80
N LEU A 86 -22.29 14.90 -2.35
CA LEU A 86 -22.25 14.29 -1.03
C LEU A 86 -21.64 12.88 -1.16
N ASN A 87 -20.33 12.77 -0.91
CA ASN A 87 -19.61 11.49 -0.99
C ASN A 87 -19.66 10.75 0.35
N CYS A 88 -20.28 9.58 0.38
CA CYS A 88 -20.33 8.67 1.52
C CYS A 88 -19.15 7.68 1.41
N MET A 89 -18.19 7.79 2.32
CA MET A 89 -17.03 6.90 2.40
C MET A 89 -17.10 6.06 3.66
N ARG A 90 -16.75 4.78 3.56
CA ARG A 90 -16.58 3.90 4.73
C ARG A 90 -15.16 4.04 5.26
N ALA A 91 -15.03 4.21 6.58
CA ALA A 91 -13.73 4.24 7.25
C ALA A 91 -13.71 3.14 8.32
N GLU A 92 -12.74 2.22 8.25
CA GLU A 92 -12.62 1.09 9.20
C GLU A 92 -12.05 1.54 10.57
N LEU A 93 -11.23 2.60 10.59
CA LEU A 93 -10.68 3.21 11.80
C LEU A 93 -10.54 4.72 11.55
N VAL A 94 -11.19 5.52 12.39
CA VAL A 94 -10.99 6.97 12.42
C VAL A 94 -10.34 7.27 13.77
N GLU A 95 -9.03 7.51 13.77
CA GLU A 95 -8.45 8.32 14.85
C GLU A 95 -9.21 9.65 14.80
N HIS A 96 -9.77 10.09 15.93
CA HIS A 96 -10.72 11.21 16.07
C HIS A 96 -10.17 12.59 15.65
N SER A 97 -9.08 12.63 14.90
CA SER A 97 -8.24 13.77 14.74
C SER A 97 -8.47 14.49 13.41
N ALA A 98 -8.82 15.77 13.57
CA ALA A 98 -8.99 16.82 12.56
C ALA A 98 -10.21 16.73 11.61
N LEU A 99 -11.39 16.95 12.21
CA LEU A 99 -12.61 17.39 11.54
C LEU A 99 -12.36 18.68 10.74
N SER A 100 -12.36 18.60 9.40
CA SER A 100 -12.57 19.77 8.56
C SER A 100 -14.06 20.12 8.52
N LYS A 101 -14.44 21.39 8.27
CA LYS A 101 -15.84 21.82 8.14
C LYS A 101 -16.65 21.07 7.06
N ASN A 102 -15.97 20.38 6.14
CA ASN A 102 -16.58 19.71 4.99
C ASN A 102 -16.72 18.18 5.17
N ILE A 103 -16.34 17.62 6.32
CA ILE A 103 -16.42 16.19 6.60
C ILE A 103 -17.24 15.99 7.86
N VAL A 104 -18.27 15.15 7.77
CA VAL A 104 -19.12 14.76 8.90
C VAL A 104 -18.92 13.27 9.15
N PHE A 105 -18.44 12.93 10.35
CA PHE A 105 -18.35 11.54 10.78
C PHE A 105 -19.68 11.10 11.37
N ILE A 106 -20.17 9.96 10.88
CA ILE A 106 -21.35 9.29 11.42
C ILE A 106 -20.85 8.00 12.07
N GLY A 107 -20.83 7.97 13.39
CA GLY A 107 -20.42 6.81 14.18
C GLY A 107 -21.60 6.07 14.79
N ASN A 108 -21.32 4.90 15.38
CA ASN A 108 -22.31 4.09 16.12
C ASN A 108 -22.53 4.65 17.54
N LYS A 109 -22.79 5.96 17.67
CA LYS A 109 -23.04 6.62 18.96
C LYS A 109 -24.03 7.77 18.77
N LEU A 110 -25.15 7.69 19.47
CA LEU A 110 -26.18 8.72 19.47
C LEU A 110 -25.94 9.76 20.56
N SER A 111 -26.18 11.02 20.24
CA SER A 111 -26.30 12.12 21.20
C SER A 111 -27.56 11.99 22.05
N GLU A 112 -27.62 12.69 23.18
CA GLU A 112 -28.82 12.70 24.05
C GLU A 112 -30.08 13.17 23.31
N THR A 113 -29.93 14.14 22.42
CA THR A 113 -31.04 14.66 21.59
C THR A 113 -31.55 13.58 20.63
N GLU A 114 -30.65 12.86 19.96
CA GLU A 114 -31.01 11.76 19.07
C GLU A 114 -31.68 10.63 19.86
N GLN A 115 -31.17 10.27 21.03
CA GLN A 115 -31.79 9.25 21.88
C GLN A 115 -33.24 9.59 22.24
N LYS A 116 -33.51 10.85 22.65
CA LYS A 116 -34.89 11.32 22.90
C LYS A 116 -35.77 11.28 21.65
N GLN A 117 -35.20 11.53 20.46
CA GLN A 117 -35.93 11.39 19.19
C GLN A 117 -36.27 9.94 18.88
N PHE A 118 -35.36 9.00 19.15
CA PHE A 118 -35.63 7.56 19.03
C PHE A 118 -36.71 7.09 20.00
N GLU A 119 -36.77 7.62 21.22
CA GLU A 119 -37.84 7.31 22.17
C GLU A 119 -39.21 7.77 21.66
N LYS A 120 -39.32 9.03 21.23
CA LYS A 120 -40.55 9.54 20.60
C LYS A 120 -40.94 8.74 19.36
N LYS A 121 -39.95 8.34 18.55
CA LYS A 121 -40.23 7.54 17.35
C LYS A 121 -40.74 6.14 17.70
N LEU A 122 -40.28 5.55 18.80
CA LEU A 122 -40.80 4.27 19.29
C LEU A 122 -42.29 4.39 19.66
N GLU A 123 -42.69 5.46 20.36
CA GLU A 123 -44.11 5.71 20.69
C GLU A 123 -44.99 5.82 19.43
N GLU A 124 -44.46 6.39 18.34
CA GLU A 124 -45.16 6.43 17.05
C GLU A 124 -45.26 5.05 16.39
N ILE A 125 -44.18 4.26 16.43
CA ILE A 125 -44.13 2.93 15.84
C ILE A 125 -45.09 1.99 16.58
N GLU A 126 -45.11 2.02 17.91
CA GLU A 126 -45.97 1.17 18.76
C GLU A 126 -47.47 1.44 18.54
N LYS A 127 -47.85 2.65 18.09
CA LYS A 127 -49.25 2.94 17.69
C LYS A 127 -49.68 2.18 16.44
N THR A 128 -48.74 1.84 15.56
CA THR A 128 -49.02 1.19 14.26
C THR A 128 -48.69 -0.30 14.27
N TYR A 129 -47.59 -0.68 14.93
CA TYR A 129 -47.03 -2.02 14.92
C TYR A 129 -46.99 -2.58 16.34
N LYS A 130 -47.72 -3.67 16.58
CA LYS A 130 -47.80 -4.32 17.90
C LYS A 130 -46.51 -5.06 18.31
N ASN A 131 -45.63 -5.33 17.36
CA ASN A 131 -44.39 -6.11 17.51
C ASN A 131 -43.13 -5.24 17.32
N ALA A 132 -43.18 -3.97 17.71
CA ALA A 132 -42.09 -3.01 17.55
C ALA A 132 -40.77 -3.49 18.19
N GLU A 133 -40.85 -4.32 19.23
CA GLU A 133 -39.72 -4.94 19.91
C GLU A 133 -38.87 -5.84 19.00
N THR A 134 -39.45 -6.38 17.93
CA THR A 134 -38.75 -7.21 16.93
C THR A 134 -38.06 -6.39 15.84
N PHE A 135 -38.20 -5.06 15.84
CA PHE A 135 -37.50 -4.18 14.91
C PHE A 135 -36.07 -3.96 15.38
N TYR A 136 -35.29 -5.04 15.41
CA TYR A 136 -34.00 -5.09 16.07
C TYR A 136 -33.02 -4.03 15.57
N GLY A 137 -33.00 -3.70 14.27
CA GLY A 137 -32.16 -2.60 13.77
C GLY A 137 -32.48 -1.26 14.43
N PHE A 138 -33.77 -0.93 14.55
CA PHE A 138 -34.24 0.27 15.26
C PHE A 138 -33.94 0.18 16.76
N MET A 139 -34.21 -0.96 17.39
CA MET A 139 -34.00 -1.14 18.83
C MET A 139 -32.53 -1.10 19.23
N ILE A 140 -31.62 -1.65 18.41
CA ILE A 140 -30.17 -1.55 18.59
C ILE A 140 -29.75 -0.08 18.59
N MET A 141 -30.19 0.70 17.59
CA MET A 141 -29.90 2.13 17.51
C MET A 141 -30.49 2.88 18.72
N LYS A 142 -31.76 2.62 19.08
CA LYS A 142 -32.44 3.25 20.22
C LYS A 142 -31.75 2.96 21.55
N LYS A 143 -31.19 1.75 21.69
CA LYS A 143 -30.36 1.35 22.84
C LYS A 143 -28.90 1.76 22.67
N ASN A 144 -28.58 2.66 21.74
CA ASN A 144 -27.26 3.22 21.52
C ASN A 144 -26.17 2.14 21.37
N PHE A 145 -26.50 1.07 20.64
CA PHE A 145 -25.59 -0.05 20.35
C PHE A 145 -25.04 -0.76 21.60
N LEU A 146 -25.75 -0.71 22.74
CA LEU A 146 -25.34 -1.34 24.00
C LEU A 146 -25.11 -2.86 23.84
N PRO A 147 -23.88 -3.37 24.04
CA PRO A 147 -23.54 -4.79 23.92
C PRO A 147 -24.48 -5.74 24.68
N GLU A 148 -24.80 -5.40 25.94
CA GLU A 148 -25.58 -6.25 26.84
C GLU A 148 -27.01 -6.44 26.33
N TYR A 149 -27.56 -5.40 25.70
CA TYR A 149 -28.88 -5.47 25.08
C TYR A 149 -28.89 -6.44 23.91
N ILE A 150 -27.92 -6.32 22.99
CA ILE A 150 -27.86 -7.15 21.78
C ILE A 150 -27.60 -8.61 22.16
N GLN A 151 -26.70 -8.85 23.11
CA GLN A 151 -26.44 -10.18 23.67
C GLN A 151 -27.70 -10.79 24.29
N GLY A 152 -28.47 -10.00 25.06
CA GLY A 152 -29.73 -10.45 25.64
C GLY A 152 -30.78 -10.83 24.59
N VAL A 153 -30.88 -10.06 23.51
CA VAL A 153 -31.77 -10.36 22.37
C VAL A 153 -31.34 -11.64 21.66
N ALA A 154 -30.04 -11.81 21.36
CA ALA A 154 -29.50 -13.00 20.72
C ALA A 154 -29.80 -14.25 21.56
N ARG A 155 -29.48 -14.22 22.86
CA ARG A 155 -29.72 -15.32 23.81
C ARG A 155 -31.20 -15.72 23.89
N ASN A 156 -32.10 -14.74 23.95
CA ASN A 156 -33.53 -15.00 24.03
C ASN A 156 -34.07 -15.59 22.72
N THR A 157 -33.64 -15.06 21.57
CA THR A 157 -34.10 -15.53 20.26
C THR A 157 -33.57 -16.93 19.94
N LEU A 158 -32.33 -17.21 20.34
CA LEU A 158 -31.70 -18.51 20.17
C LEU A 158 -32.13 -19.54 21.22
N LYS A 159 -32.91 -19.21 22.25
CA LYS A 159 -33.34 -20.15 23.31
C LYS A 159 -33.87 -21.47 22.74
N ARG A 160 -33.34 -22.61 23.19
CA ARG A 160 -33.61 -23.97 22.64
C ARG A 160 -33.23 -24.06 21.16
N PHE A 161 -32.05 -23.55 20.81
CA PHE A 161 -31.45 -23.75 19.49
C PHE A 161 -31.04 -25.23 19.34
N ASP A 162 -31.18 -25.75 18.12
CA ASP A 162 -30.93 -27.14 17.78
C ASP A 162 -30.33 -27.19 16.38
N ILE A 163 -29.02 -27.47 16.30
CA ILE A 163 -28.24 -27.43 15.06
C ILE A 163 -28.60 -28.57 14.09
N ASP A 164 -29.31 -29.61 14.53
CA ASP A 164 -29.69 -30.73 13.66
C ASP A 164 -30.84 -30.35 12.71
N ARG A 165 -31.52 -29.23 12.98
CA ARG A 165 -32.60 -28.72 12.13
C ARG A 165 -32.06 -27.92 10.95
N LYS A 166 -32.59 -28.16 9.74
CA LYS A 166 -32.16 -27.48 8.50
C LYS A 166 -32.22 -25.94 8.60
N HIS A 167 -33.31 -25.37 9.11
CA HIS A 167 -33.42 -23.91 9.25
C HIS A 167 -32.40 -23.32 10.24
N ALA A 168 -32.02 -24.09 11.28
CA ALA A 168 -31.00 -23.71 12.24
C ALA A 168 -29.59 -23.78 11.64
N GLN A 169 -29.31 -24.79 10.81
CA GLN A 169 -28.08 -24.89 10.01
C GLN A 169 -27.93 -23.72 9.03
N LEU A 170 -29.00 -23.43 8.29
CA LEU A 170 -29.01 -22.37 7.29
C LEU A 170 -28.78 -21.00 7.92
N ILE A 171 -29.48 -20.68 9.02
CA ILE A 171 -29.30 -19.38 9.67
C ILE A 171 -27.92 -19.23 10.29
N SER A 172 -27.35 -20.31 10.84
CA SER A 172 -25.99 -20.30 11.38
C SER A 172 -24.95 -20.03 10.28
N ALA A 173 -25.16 -20.59 9.09
CA ALA A 173 -24.32 -20.30 7.92
C ALA A 173 -24.43 -18.81 7.50
N ILE A 174 -25.65 -18.24 7.54
CA ILE A 174 -25.87 -16.81 7.26
C ILE A 174 -25.14 -15.92 8.29
N PHE A 175 -25.20 -16.26 9.59
CA PHE A 175 -24.48 -15.52 10.63
C PHE A 175 -22.97 -15.57 10.40
N LEU A 176 -22.42 -16.75 10.15
CA LEU A 176 -21.00 -16.93 9.87
C LEU A 176 -20.55 -16.06 8.68
N LEU A 177 -21.30 -16.13 7.57
CA LEU A 177 -21.02 -15.33 6.37
C LEU A 177 -21.09 -13.83 6.67
N ASN A 178 -22.10 -13.36 7.38
CA ASN A 178 -22.30 -11.93 7.64
C ASN A 178 -21.23 -11.35 8.59
N VAL A 179 -20.72 -12.15 9.54
CA VAL A 179 -19.66 -11.75 10.48
C VAL A 179 -18.31 -11.62 9.76
N TYR A 180 -17.96 -12.58 8.91
CA TYR A 180 -16.63 -12.63 8.29
C TYR A 180 -16.57 -12.10 6.85
N CYS A 181 -17.72 -11.83 6.24
CA CYS A 181 -17.86 -11.20 4.93
C CYS A 181 -19.05 -10.22 4.95
N GLU A 182 -18.77 -8.95 5.21
CA GLU A 182 -19.76 -7.88 5.23
C GLU A 182 -20.63 -7.86 3.96
N ASN A 183 -21.93 -7.59 4.14
CA ASN A 183 -22.94 -7.56 3.08
C ASN A 183 -23.12 -8.86 2.29
N SER A 184 -22.62 -9.99 2.81
CA SER A 184 -22.93 -11.30 2.26
C SER A 184 -24.40 -11.65 2.42
N SER A 185 -24.92 -12.38 1.45
CA SER A 185 -26.31 -12.85 1.40
C SER A 185 -26.38 -14.18 0.68
N LEU A 186 -27.44 -14.96 0.92
CA LEU A 186 -27.70 -16.21 0.22
C LEU A 186 -28.92 -16.03 -0.69
N SER A 187 -28.87 -16.51 -1.93
CA SER A 187 -30.04 -16.42 -2.82
C SER A 187 -31.25 -17.15 -2.20
N VAL A 188 -32.44 -16.62 -2.45
CA VAL A 188 -33.71 -17.23 -2.00
C VAL A 188 -33.79 -18.66 -2.53
N SER A 189 -33.51 -18.90 -3.81
CA SER A 189 -33.54 -20.24 -4.41
C SER A 189 -32.54 -21.23 -3.80
N LEU A 190 -31.38 -20.77 -3.33
CA LEU A 190 -30.44 -21.63 -2.59
C LEU A 190 -30.99 -21.98 -1.21
N CYS A 191 -31.67 -21.04 -0.55
CA CYS A 191 -32.30 -21.29 0.74
C CYS A 191 -33.48 -22.28 0.60
N GLU A 192 -34.31 -22.13 -0.44
CA GLU A 192 -35.41 -23.05 -0.77
C GLU A 192 -34.90 -24.48 -0.99
N GLU A 193 -33.85 -24.62 -1.80
CA GLU A 193 -33.19 -25.91 -2.07
C GLU A 193 -32.62 -26.55 -0.80
N PHE A 194 -31.96 -25.75 0.04
CA PHE A 194 -31.39 -26.24 1.29
C PHE A 194 -32.46 -26.74 2.27
N LEU A 195 -33.57 -26.01 2.36
CA LEU A 195 -34.72 -26.34 3.20
C LEU A 195 -35.59 -27.47 2.62
N GLU A 196 -35.38 -27.83 1.34
CA GLU A 196 -36.20 -28.79 0.57
C GLU A 196 -37.66 -28.35 0.44
N LEU A 197 -37.89 -27.07 0.13
CA LEU A 197 -39.24 -26.55 -0.09
C LEU A 197 -39.77 -27.01 -1.45
N GLU A 198 -41.00 -27.55 -1.47
CA GLU A 198 -41.66 -27.94 -2.71
C GLU A 198 -41.98 -26.70 -3.57
N THR A 199 -41.61 -26.73 -4.85
CA THR A 199 -42.03 -25.73 -5.84
C THR A 199 -43.52 -25.92 -6.16
N LYS A 200 -44.41 -25.39 -5.33
CA LYS A 200 -45.86 -25.44 -5.60
C LYS A 200 -46.27 -24.37 -6.62
N PRO A 201 -47.15 -24.70 -7.58
CA PRO A 201 -47.63 -23.74 -8.56
C PRO A 201 -48.52 -22.67 -7.92
N TYR A 202 -48.02 -21.44 -7.96
CA TYR A 202 -48.74 -20.20 -8.26
C TYR A 202 -49.78 -19.55 -7.31
N TYR A 203 -50.09 -20.05 -6.10
CA TYR A 203 -51.09 -19.33 -5.25
C TYR A 203 -50.76 -19.12 -3.76
N ALA A 204 -49.60 -19.53 -3.28
CA ALA A 204 -49.03 -19.05 -2.02
C ALA A 204 -47.51 -19.13 -2.12
N SER A 205 -46.82 -18.04 -2.48
CA SER A 205 -45.36 -18.03 -2.37
C SER A 205 -45.02 -18.11 -0.88
N HIS A 206 -44.56 -19.28 -0.41
CA HIS A 206 -43.96 -19.36 0.92
C HIS A 206 -42.80 -18.37 0.97
N ASN A 207 -42.86 -17.41 1.87
CA ASN A 207 -41.69 -16.56 2.12
C ASN A 207 -40.67 -17.45 2.82
N VAL A 208 -39.50 -17.65 2.21
CA VAL A 208 -38.39 -18.41 2.80
C VAL A 208 -38.06 -17.94 4.22
N GLU A 209 -38.29 -16.66 4.51
CA GLU A 209 -38.19 -16.03 5.83
C GLU A 209 -39.05 -16.74 6.89
N ASP A 210 -40.25 -17.19 6.53
CA ASP A 210 -41.19 -17.86 7.44
C ASP A 210 -40.69 -19.26 7.84
N GLU A 211 -39.94 -19.92 6.95
CA GLU A 211 -39.34 -21.25 7.19
C GLU A 211 -38.17 -21.21 8.19
N PHE A 212 -37.65 -20.02 8.51
CA PHE A 212 -36.74 -19.82 9.64
C PHE A 212 -37.47 -19.87 11.00
N GLY A 213 -38.81 -19.96 11.00
CA GLY A 213 -39.63 -20.08 12.20
C GLY A 213 -39.40 -18.93 13.18
N LYS A 214 -39.00 -19.25 14.42
CA LYS A 214 -38.70 -18.25 15.45
C LYS A 214 -37.54 -17.30 15.09
N PHE A 215 -36.70 -17.68 14.13
CA PHE A 215 -35.57 -16.88 13.69
C PHE A 215 -35.87 -15.96 12.50
N SER A 216 -37.10 -15.98 11.97
CA SER A 216 -37.55 -15.09 10.89
C SER A 216 -37.25 -13.61 11.17
N THR A 217 -37.34 -13.19 12.43
CA THR A 217 -37.02 -11.82 12.90
C THR A 217 -35.54 -11.44 12.79
N LEU A 218 -34.64 -12.40 12.57
CA LEU A 218 -33.20 -12.18 12.42
C LEU A 218 -32.75 -12.07 10.96
N VAL A 219 -33.65 -12.34 10.00
CA VAL A 219 -33.34 -12.32 8.58
C VAL A 219 -34.15 -11.26 7.83
N THR A 220 -33.62 -10.79 6.71
CA THR A 220 -34.29 -9.86 5.81
C THR A 220 -34.02 -10.22 4.36
N ARG A 221 -35.02 -9.97 3.51
CA ARG A 221 -34.87 -10.05 2.05
C ARG A 221 -34.14 -8.83 1.51
N CYS A 222 -33.34 -9.01 0.48
CA CYS A 222 -32.73 -7.96 -0.31
C CYS A 222 -32.51 -8.39 -1.76
N THR A 223 -32.49 -7.44 -2.68
CA THR A 223 -32.21 -7.72 -4.10
C THR A 223 -30.72 -7.53 -4.40
N VAL A 224 -30.09 -8.56 -4.97
CA VAL A 224 -28.67 -8.56 -5.35
C VAL A 224 -28.53 -8.35 -6.85
N LYS A 225 -27.70 -7.38 -7.24
CA LYS A 225 -27.36 -7.10 -8.64
C LYS A 225 -25.97 -7.71 -8.95
N ALA A 226 -25.95 -8.97 -9.36
CA ALA A 226 -24.73 -9.63 -9.83
C ALA A 226 -24.73 -9.73 -11.37
N LYS A 227 -24.26 -10.85 -11.94
CA LYS A 227 -24.46 -11.16 -13.37
C LYS A 227 -25.94 -11.20 -13.75
N VAL A 228 -26.79 -11.54 -12.78
CA VAL A 228 -28.25 -11.55 -12.88
C VAL A 228 -28.80 -10.86 -11.62
N ILE A 229 -29.99 -10.28 -11.72
CA ILE A 229 -30.72 -9.72 -10.58
C ILE A 229 -31.52 -10.85 -9.94
N TYR A 230 -31.36 -11.06 -8.64
CA TYR A 230 -32.10 -12.07 -7.88
C TYR A 230 -32.34 -11.61 -6.45
N ASP A 231 -33.32 -12.22 -5.78
CA ASP A 231 -33.60 -11.98 -4.37
C ASP A 231 -32.75 -12.90 -3.48
N ALA A 232 -32.31 -12.34 -2.36
CA ALA A 232 -31.43 -12.98 -1.40
C ALA A 232 -31.86 -12.68 0.03
N VAL A 233 -31.45 -13.55 0.95
CA VAL A 233 -31.66 -13.45 2.39
C VAL A 233 -30.33 -13.12 3.07
N LYS A 234 -30.35 -12.19 4.02
CA LYS A 234 -29.19 -11.87 4.88
C LYS A 234 -29.64 -11.58 6.31
N THR A 235 -28.68 -11.43 7.21
CA THR A 235 -29.00 -11.00 8.58
C THR A 235 -29.47 -9.55 8.56
N ILE A 236 -30.45 -9.23 9.41
CA ILE A 236 -30.98 -7.86 9.56
C ILE A 236 -29.91 -6.81 9.93
N HIS A 237 -28.91 -7.20 10.71
CA HIS A 237 -27.88 -6.30 11.22
C HIS A 237 -26.57 -7.06 11.50
N PRO A 238 -25.39 -6.55 11.09
CA PRO A 238 -24.11 -7.23 11.29
C PRO A 238 -23.80 -7.56 12.76
N MET A 239 -24.03 -6.62 13.69
CA MET A 239 -23.82 -6.90 15.12
C MET A 239 -24.73 -8.03 15.63
N MET A 240 -25.96 -8.15 15.11
CA MET A 240 -26.84 -9.24 15.53
C MET A 240 -26.28 -10.59 15.09
N ALA A 241 -25.70 -10.67 13.87
CA ALA A 241 -25.01 -11.87 13.41
C ALA A 241 -23.83 -12.25 14.32
N GLU A 242 -23.05 -11.26 14.78
CA GLU A 242 -21.91 -11.45 15.67
C GLU A 242 -22.33 -12.02 17.03
N TYR A 243 -23.26 -11.37 17.73
CA TYR A 243 -23.75 -11.86 19.02
C TYR A 243 -24.49 -13.20 18.91
N CYS A 244 -25.23 -13.44 17.81
CA CYS A 244 -25.83 -14.75 17.57
C CYS A 244 -24.76 -15.83 17.38
N LEU A 245 -23.71 -15.55 16.61
CA LEU A 245 -22.61 -16.50 16.41
C LEU A 245 -21.85 -16.80 17.72
N GLU A 246 -21.65 -15.80 18.57
CA GLU A 246 -21.05 -15.99 19.90
C GLU A 246 -21.93 -16.82 20.83
N GLU A 247 -23.24 -16.59 20.84
CA GLU A 247 -24.21 -17.37 21.62
C GLU A 247 -24.26 -18.84 21.15
N LEU A 248 -24.15 -19.09 19.84
CA LEU A 248 -24.05 -20.45 19.29
C LEU A 248 -22.84 -21.21 19.84
N THR A 249 -21.68 -20.53 19.92
CA THR A 249 -20.46 -21.14 20.45
C THR A 249 -20.55 -21.37 21.96
N THR A 250 -21.06 -20.40 22.71
CA THR A 250 -21.04 -20.41 24.18
C THR A 250 -22.13 -21.27 24.81
N SER A 251 -23.37 -21.19 24.31
CA SER A 251 -24.53 -21.88 24.90
C SER A 251 -24.87 -23.20 24.22
N TYR A 252 -24.49 -23.38 22.95
CA TYR A 252 -24.86 -24.55 22.15
C TYR A 252 -23.65 -25.37 21.65
N ASN A 253 -22.43 -24.96 22.03
CA ASN A 253 -21.19 -25.64 21.66
C ASN A 253 -21.02 -25.86 20.14
N VAL A 254 -21.60 -24.95 19.34
CA VAL A 254 -21.45 -24.96 17.88
C VAL A 254 -20.23 -24.12 17.52
N SER A 255 -19.18 -24.79 17.06
CA SER A 255 -17.91 -24.13 16.72
C SER A 255 -17.96 -23.46 15.35
N ARG A 256 -17.13 -22.43 15.16
CA ARG A 256 -16.96 -21.78 13.85
C ARG A 256 -16.40 -22.77 12.82
N ALA A 257 -15.60 -23.74 13.25
CA ALA A 257 -15.06 -24.79 12.39
C ALA A 257 -16.17 -25.71 11.83
N GLU A 258 -17.10 -26.14 12.68
CA GLU A 258 -18.24 -26.97 12.28
C GLU A 258 -19.13 -26.22 11.28
N LEU A 259 -19.47 -24.96 11.54
CA LEU A 259 -20.27 -24.15 10.63
C LEU A 259 -19.56 -23.90 9.30
N THR A 260 -18.25 -23.67 9.32
CA THR A 260 -17.48 -23.50 8.09
C THR A 260 -17.43 -24.80 7.29
N ASN A 261 -17.25 -25.94 7.95
CA ASN A 261 -17.27 -27.25 7.30
C ASN A 261 -18.65 -27.63 6.75
N LEU A 262 -19.73 -27.26 7.44
CA LEU A 262 -21.10 -27.40 6.95
C LEU A 262 -21.25 -26.64 5.62
N LEU A 263 -20.80 -25.38 5.58
CA LEU A 263 -20.87 -24.55 4.38
C LEU A 263 -20.00 -25.09 3.23
N LEU A 264 -18.83 -25.67 3.53
CA LEU A 264 -17.89 -26.18 2.53
C LEU A 264 -18.24 -27.58 2.02
N SER A 265 -18.81 -28.45 2.85
CA SER A 265 -19.00 -29.87 2.54
C SER A 265 -20.41 -30.20 2.08
N ASN A 266 -21.42 -29.39 2.40
CA ASN A 266 -22.79 -29.65 2.00
C ASN A 266 -23.06 -29.17 0.56
N ASP A 267 -23.28 -30.10 -0.35
CA ASP A 267 -23.45 -29.81 -1.78
C ASP A 267 -24.71 -29.01 -2.10
N LYS A 268 -25.74 -29.01 -1.23
CA LYS A 268 -26.99 -28.27 -1.45
C LYS A 268 -26.77 -26.77 -1.61
N PHE A 269 -25.75 -26.20 -0.96
CA PHE A 269 -25.37 -24.80 -1.14
C PHE A 269 -24.88 -24.47 -2.56
N PHE A 270 -24.55 -25.48 -3.38
CA PHE A 270 -23.88 -25.30 -4.68
C PHE A 270 -24.61 -25.97 -5.84
N VAL A 271 -25.81 -26.53 -5.60
CA VAL A 271 -26.69 -27.08 -6.64
C VAL A 271 -27.32 -25.94 -7.46
N CYS A 272 -27.89 -24.94 -6.78
CA CYS A 272 -28.56 -23.83 -7.44
C CYS A 272 -27.57 -22.98 -8.26
N VAL A 273 -27.96 -22.56 -9.46
CA VAL A 273 -27.15 -21.66 -10.31
C VAL A 273 -27.20 -20.22 -9.80
N GLN A 274 -28.36 -19.78 -9.29
CA GLN A 274 -28.54 -18.41 -8.81
C GLN A 274 -27.79 -18.20 -7.49
N GLY A 275 -26.93 -17.19 -7.44
CA GLY A 275 -26.17 -16.82 -6.25
C GLY A 275 -24.95 -17.69 -5.94
N LYS A 276 -24.75 -18.83 -6.61
CA LYS A 276 -23.59 -19.73 -6.40
C LYS A 276 -22.25 -19.03 -6.60
N ASP A 277 -22.09 -18.27 -7.67
CA ASP A 277 -20.85 -17.52 -7.95
C ASP A 277 -20.55 -16.51 -6.83
N GLU A 278 -21.59 -15.85 -6.29
CA GLU A 278 -21.44 -14.89 -5.19
C GLU A 278 -21.11 -15.60 -3.87
N LEU A 279 -21.77 -16.72 -3.57
CA LEU A 279 -21.44 -17.53 -2.40
C LEU A 279 -19.99 -17.99 -2.42
N MET A 280 -19.49 -18.47 -3.57
CA MET A 280 -18.10 -18.87 -3.73
C MET A 280 -17.13 -17.71 -3.48
N LYS A 281 -17.47 -16.50 -3.95
CA LYS A 281 -16.69 -15.29 -3.64
C LYS A 281 -16.73 -14.92 -2.15
N TYR A 282 -17.89 -15.05 -1.49
CA TYR A 282 -18.02 -14.78 -0.06
C TYR A 282 -17.18 -15.75 0.77
N ILE A 283 -17.26 -17.05 0.48
CA ILE A 283 -16.44 -18.10 1.13
C ILE A 283 -14.96 -17.81 0.92
N HIS A 284 -14.56 -17.51 -0.33
CA HIS A 284 -13.18 -17.16 -0.64
C HIS A 284 -12.70 -15.96 0.18
N ARG A 285 -13.47 -14.85 0.17
CA ARG A 285 -13.12 -13.63 0.89
C ARG A 285 -13.02 -13.86 2.40
N MET A 286 -13.96 -14.62 2.98
CA MET A 286 -13.98 -14.97 4.39
C MET A 286 -12.75 -15.77 4.82
N LEU A 287 -12.28 -16.70 3.98
CA LEU A 287 -11.11 -17.55 4.29
C LEU A 287 -9.77 -16.85 4.03
N VAL A 288 -9.71 -15.92 3.07
CA VAL A 288 -8.44 -15.33 2.59
C VAL A 288 -8.20 -13.90 3.09
N LYS A 289 -9.23 -13.06 3.21
CA LYS A 289 -9.06 -11.62 3.52
C LYS A 289 -8.53 -11.46 4.95
N ARG A 290 -7.31 -10.93 5.07
CA ARG A 290 -6.66 -10.60 6.35
C ARG A 290 -7.02 -9.17 6.75
N ARG A 291 -7.31 -8.96 8.04
CA ARG A 291 -7.34 -7.61 8.63
C ARG A 291 -5.91 -7.21 8.98
N CYS A 292 -5.54 -5.97 8.69
CA CYS A 292 -4.24 -5.42 9.06
C CYS A 292 -4.49 -4.32 10.09
N VAL A 293 -4.27 -4.63 11.37
CA VAL A 293 -4.35 -3.65 12.45
C VAL A 293 -2.93 -3.15 12.72
N ARG A 294 -2.78 -1.84 12.99
CA ARG A 294 -1.49 -1.21 13.28
C ARG A 294 -0.82 -1.95 14.44
N GLY A 295 0.34 -2.58 14.20
CA GLY A 295 1.10 -3.32 15.20
C GLY A 295 0.88 -4.85 15.25
N GLU A 296 -0.23 -5.37 14.70
CA GLU A 296 -0.51 -6.82 14.67
C GLU A 296 -0.85 -7.30 13.26
N GLN A 297 0.06 -8.06 12.65
CA GLN A 297 -0.24 -8.80 11.42
C GLN A 297 -0.75 -10.20 11.75
N ASN A 298 -2.08 -10.38 11.67
CA ASN A 298 -2.68 -11.71 11.70
C ASN A 298 -2.11 -12.57 10.56
N LYS A 299 -1.73 -13.81 10.87
CA LYS A 299 -1.08 -14.73 9.92
C LYS A 299 -2.11 -15.26 8.92
N PHE A 300 -3.36 -15.41 9.38
CA PHE A 300 -4.50 -15.90 8.61
C PHE A 300 -5.69 -14.91 8.68
N SER A 301 -6.78 -15.24 7.99
CA SER A 301 -8.02 -14.45 8.03
C SER A 301 -8.66 -14.47 9.43
N PRO A 302 -9.50 -13.48 9.79
CA PRO A 302 -10.14 -13.44 11.09
C PRO A 302 -10.92 -14.72 11.44
N LEU A 303 -11.53 -15.38 10.46
CA LEU A 303 -12.23 -16.66 10.67
C LEU A 303 -11.25 -17.77 11.09
N ILE A 304 -10.15 -17.93 10.35
CA ILE A 304 -9.16 -18.97 10.65
C ILE A 304 -8.51 -18.72 12.01
N GLU A 305 -8.17 -17.46 12.33
CA GLU A 305 -7.65 -17.11 13.65
C GLU A 305 -8.67 -17.41 14.77
N ALA A 306 -9.96 -17.14 14.54
CA ALA A 306 -11.03 -17.48 15.49
C ALA A 306 -11.16 -19.01 15.69
N ILE A 307 -11.13 -19.78 14.60
CA ILE A 307 -11.14 -21.26 14.67
C ILE A 307 -9.94 -21.79 15.46
N ILE A 308 -8.75 -21.23 15.23
CA ILE A 308 -7.53 -21.62 15.94
C ILE A 308 -7.67 -21.34 17.45
N LYS A 309 -8.26 -20.20 17.81
CA LYS A 309 -8.51 -19.80 19.21
C LYS A 309 -9.54 -20.69 19.89
N GLU A 310 -10.60 -21.08 19.19
CA GLU A 310 -11.64 -21.98 19.72
C GLU A 310 -11.12 -23.40 19.92
N ARG A 311 -10.56 -23.98 18.85
CA ARG A 311 -10.13 -25.38 18.82
C ARG A 311 -8.96 -25.55 17.87
N SER A 312 -7.75 -25.39 18.40
CA SER A 312 -6.52 -25.58 17.63
C SER A 312 -6.46 -26.96 16.97
N GLY A 313 -6.20 -26.97 15.66
CA GLY A 313 -6.18 -28.16 14.81
C GLY A 313 -7.41 -28.29 13.92
N ALA A 314 -8.57 -27.75 14.33
CA ALA A 314 -9.80 -27.82 13.54
C ALA A 314 -9.70 -27.04 12.21
N GLU A 315 -8.85 -26.01 12.16
CA GLU A 315 -8.61 -25.24 10.93
C GLU A 315 -8.03 -26.09 9.80
N GLU A 316 -7.32 -27.18 10.10
CA GLU A 316 -6.74 -28.05 9.09
C GLU A 316 -7.83 -28.71 8.24
N THR A 317 -8.84 -29.29 8.88
CA THR A 317 -9.99 -29.89 8.20
C THR A 317 -10.74 -28.87 7.36
N VAL A 318 -10.93 -27.66 7.90
CA VAL A 318 -11.58 -26.54 7.19
C VAL A 318 -10.81 -26.18 5.92
N LEU A 319 -9.49 -26.03 6.00
CA LEU A 319 -8.68 -25.67 4.84
C LEU A 319 -8.65 -26.78 3.77
N HIS A 320 -8.61 -28.05 4.17
CA HIS A 320 -8.70 -29.17 3.22
C HIS A 320 -10.06 -29.21 2.51
N ASN A 321 -11.16 -29.02 3.26
CA ASN A 321 -12.50 -28.93 2.68
C ASN A 321 -12.64 -27.72 1.76
N ALA A 322 -12.00 -26.59 2.10
CA ALA A 322 -11.99 -25.40 1.26
C ALA A 322 -11.28 -25.66 -0.07
N VAL A 323 -10.09 -26.26 -0.06
CA VAL A 323 -9.36 -26.64 -1.28
C VAL A 323 -10.14 -27.67 -2.11
N LYS A 324 -10.85 -28.61 -1.47
CA LYS A 324 -11.70 -29.56 -2.19
C LYS A 324 -12.87 -28.86 -2.89
N ARG A 325 -13.53 -27.90 -2.23
CA ARG A 325 -14.66 -27.14 -2.77
C ARG A 325 -14.23 -26.13 -3.85
N LEU A 326 -13.07 -25.52 -3.68
CA LEU A 326 -12.48 -24.49 -4.54
C LEU A 326 -11.21 -25.04 -5.22
N ASP A 327 -11.35 -26.20 -5.87
CA ASP A 327 -10.24 -26.99 -6.43
C ASP A 327 -9.41 -26.26 -7.49
N LYS A 328 -10.04 -25.34 -8.23
CA LYS A 328 -9.41 -24.49 -9.25
C LYS A 328 -8.81 -23.20 -8.70
N ASP A 329 -8.96 -22.94 -7.40
CA ASP A 329 -8.49 -21.72 -6.77
C ASP A 329 -7.05 -21.86 -6.26
N ALA A 330 -6.11 -21.24 -6.98
CA ALA A 330 -4.70 -21.26 -6.64
C ALA A 330 -4.42 -20.63 -5.26
N ILE A 331 -5.23 -19.65 -4.83
CA ILE A 331 -5.05 -18.96 -3.54
C ILE A 331 -5.45 -19.88 -2.38
N MET A 332 -6.41 -20.79 -2.58
CA MET A 332 -6.75 -21.80 -1.56
C MET A 332 -5.60 -22.78 -1.37
N CYS A 333 -4.97 -23.24 -2.45
CA CYS A 333 -3.76 -24.06 -2.38
C CYS A 333 -2.60 -23.29 -1.69
N GLN A 334 -2.43 -22.01 -2.02
CA GLN A 334 -1.47 -21.12 -1.36
C GLN A 334 -1.73 -20.98 0.15
N LEU A 335 -3.00 -20.83 0.55
CA LEU A 335 -3.40 -20.72 1.96
C LEU A 335 -3.05 -21.99 2.73
N LEU A 336 -3.28 -23.16 2.14
CA LEU A 336 -2.93 -24.45 2.74
C LEU A 336 -1.40 -24.64 2.83
N ALA A 337 -0.64 -24.25 1.80
CA ALA A 337 0.83 -24.21 1.88
C ALA A 337 1.31 -23.33 3.05
N ARG A 338 0.73 -22.13 3.19
CA ARG A 338 1.00 -21.21 4.31
C ARG A 338 0.70 -21.82 5.65
N TYR A 339 -0.43 -22.51 5.78
CA TYR A 339 -0.78 -23.23 7.00
C TYR A 339 0.32 -24.22 7.40
N HIS A 340 0.78 -25.04 6.44
CA HIS A 340 1.78 -26.07 6.70
C HIS A 340 3.15 -25.50 7.10
N TYR A 341 3.69 -24.45 6.43
CA TYR A 341 5.02 -23.91 6.80
C TYR A 341 4.99 -22.95 8.01
N ILE A 342 3.86 -22.25 8.24
CA ILE A 342 3.75 -21.29 9.35
C ILE A 342 3.42 -22.01 10.66
N LYS A 343 2.37 -22.85 10.67
CA LYS A 343 1.82 -23.45 11.89
C LYS A 343 2.31 -24.87 12.11
N LYS A 344 2.10 -25.79 11.16
CA LYS A 344 2.43 -27.22 11.33
C LYS A 344 3.93 -27.53 11.28
N LYS A 345 4.71 -26.71 10.56
CA LYS A 345 6.13 -26.96 10.22
C LYS A 345 6.34 -28.24 9.39
N ASP A 346 5.34 -28.64 8.61
CA ASP A 346 5.48 -29.68 7.60
C ASP A 346 5.89 -29.05 6.27
N PHE A 347 7.21 -28.99 6.03
CA PHE A 347 7.75 -28.35 4.82
C PHE A 347 7.54 -29.20 3.57
N LYS A 348 7.34 -30.51 3.69
CA LYS A 348 7.10 -31.39 2.55
C LYS A 348 5.71 -31.12 1.97
N LEU A 349 4.67 -31.19 2.80
CA LEU A 349 3.31 -30.85 2.38
C LEU A 349 3.20 -29.38 1.94
N ALA A 350 3.90 -28.47 2.63
CA ALA A 350 3.92 -27.06 2.22
C ALA A 350 4.48 -26.86 0.80
N LYS A 351 5.55 -27.59 0.42
CA LYS A 351 6.11 -27.55 -0.94
C LYS A 351 5.14 -28.12 -1.97
N ASP A 352 4.49 -29.24 -1.67
CA ASP A 352 3.53 -29.88 -2.58
C ASP A 352 2.35 -28.94 -2.88
N TRP A 353 1.78 -28.32 -1.83
CA TRP A 353 0.70 -27.35 -1.99
C TRP A 353 1.13 -26.05 -2.68
N ALA A 354 2.34 -25.55 -2.39
CA ALA A 354 2.88 -24.37 -3.07
C ALA A 354 3.11 -24.65 -4.56
N LYS A 355 3.59 -25.84 -4.91
CA LYS A 355 3.74 -26.29 -6.31
C LYS A 355 2.39 -26.36 -7.01
N LYS A 356 1.39 -26.98 -6.39
CA LYS A 356 0.02 -27.03 -6.94
C LYS A 356 -0.56 -25.63 -7.16
N ALA A 357 -0.31 -24.70 -6.25
CA ALA A 357 -0.70 -23.30 -6.42
C ALA A 357 0.00 -22.64 -7.63
N LYS A 358 1.32 -22.86 -7.80
CA LYS A 358 2.08 -22.38 -8.98
C LYS A 358 1.53 -22.96 -10.28
N ASP A 359 1.20 -24.25 -10.31
CA ASP A 359 0.66 -24.94 -11.49
C ASP A 359 -0.71 -24.37 -11.91
N LEU A 360 -1.55 -23.99 -10.94
CA LEU A 360 -2.85 -23.36 -11.19
C LEU A 360 -2.73 -21.87 -11.60
N SER A 361 -1.66 -21.17 -11.24
CA SER A 361 -1.49 -19.75 -11.52
C SER A 361 -0.02 -19.35 -11.73
N GLN A 362 0.45 -19.54 -12.95
CA GLN A 362 1.85 -19.29 -13.35
C GLN A 362 2.21 -17.79 -13.48
N GLY A 363 1.22 -16.91 -13.45
CA GLY A 363 1.41 -15.47 -13.63
C GLY A 363 1.26 -14.65 -12.35
N ASN A 364 1.24 -15.29 -11.16
CA ASN A 364 0.98 -14.60 -9.89
C ASN A 364 2.22 -14.57 -8.98
N SER A 365 2.84 -13.40 -8.81
CA SER A 365 4.07 -13.23 -8.02
C SER A 365 3.88 -13.56 -6.54
N TYR A 366 2.68 -13.41 -5.95
CA TYR A 366 2.42 -13.76 -4.55
C TYR A 366 2.39 -15.28 -4.33
N ILE A 367 2.01 -16.05 -5.34
CA ILE A 367 2.05 -17.52 -5.30
C ILE A 367 3.50 -18.01 -5.38
N PHE A 368 4.31 -17.41 -6.26
CA PHE A 368 5.73 -17.69 -6.36
C PHE A 368 6.48 -17.31 -5.08
N ASP A 369 6.15 -16.14 -4.50
CA ASP A 369 6.66 -15.73 -3.20
C ASP A 369 6.37 -16.81 -2.16
N THR A 370 5.16 -17.36 -2.11
CA THR A 370 4.80 -18.40 -1.15
C THR A 370 5.69 -19.63 -1.28
N ALA A 371 5.98 -20.10 -2.49
CA ALA A 371 6.91 -21.21 -2.71
C ALA A 371 8.32 -20.89 -2.19
N ALA A 372 8.82 -19.68 -2.43
CA ALA A 372 10.10 -19.21 -1.89
C ALA A 372 10.09 -19.10 -0.36
N GLN A 373 8.99 -18.61 0.23
CA GLN A 373 8.80 -18.52 1.67
C GLN A 373 8.86 -19.91 2.33
N VAL A 374 8.31 -20.97 1.71
CA VAL A 374 8.39 -22.34 2.26
C VAL A 374 9.85 -22.75 2.46
N ILE A 375 10.69 -22.60 1.43
CA ILE A 375 12.11 -22.99 1.46
C ILE A 375 12.87 -22.13 2.48
N LYS A 376 12.61 -20.82 2.52
CA LYS A 376 13.21 -19.91 3.50
C LYS A 376 12.85 -20.30 4.94
N HIS A 377 11.59 -20.65 5.19
CA HIS A 377 11.12 -21.03 6.52
C HIS A 377 11.63 -22.41 6.95
N GLU A 378 11.82 -23.34 6.02
CA GLU A 378 12.49 -24.62 6.25
C GLU A 378 13.93 -24.41 6.68
N LEU A 379 14.70 -23.59 5.94
CA LEU A 379 16.06 -23.21 6.30
C LEU A 379 16.10 -22.57 7.70
N LYS A 380 15.22 -21.59 7.96
CA LYS A 380 15.13 -20.93 9.27
C LYS A 380 14.83 -21.93 10.40
N SER A 381 13.94 -22.89 10.16
CA SER A 381 13.58 -23.92 11.13
C SER A 381 14.76 -24.84 11.40
N ALA A 382 15.46 -25.28 10.35
CA ALA A 382 16.64 -26.13 10.45
C ALA A 382 17.76 -25.45 11.24
N LEU A 383 17.98 -24.14 11.02
CA LEU A 383 18.97 -23.34 11.76
C LEU A 383 18.63 -23.14 13.23
N ALA A 384 17.34 -23.08 13.58
CA ALA A 384 16.91 -22.97 14.97
C ALA A 384 17.14 -24.26 15.75
N SER A 385 17.08 -25.42 15.08
CA SER A 385 17.35 -26.75 15.67
C SER A 385 18.80 -27.22 15.51
N ALA A 386 19.66 -26.43 14.87
CA ALA A 386 21.03 -26.83 14.54
C ALA A 386 21.94 -26.85 15.77
N ASN A 387 22.87 -27.82 15.80
CA ASN A 387 23.99 -27.81 16.74
C ASN A 387 24.97 -26.66 16.42
N ASN A 388 25.71 -26.22 17.43
CA ASN A 388 26.78 -25.25 17.30
C ASN A 388 28.10 -25.88 17.79
N PRO A 389 29.13 -26.04 16.94
CA PRO A 389 29.25 -25.59 15.56
C PRO A 389 28.44 -26.43 14.54
N ILE A 390 28.15 -25.84 13.38
CA ILE A 390 27.51 -26.52 12.24
C ILE A 390 28.51 -27.47 11.58
N THR A 391 28.11 -28.72 11.31
CA THR A 391 28.97 -29.72 10.63
C THR A 391 29.06 -29.47 9.12
N PRO A 392 30.05 -30.06 8.40
CA PRO A 392 30.15 -29.93 6.95
C PRO A 392 28.88 -30.39 6.22
N GLU A 393 28.29 -31.52 6.61
CA GLU A 393 27.09 -32.07 5.97
C GLU A 393 25.91 -31.10 6.10
N MET A 394 25.69 -30.56 7.30
CA MET A 394 24.66 -29.56 7.57
C MET A 394 24.93 -28.25 6.81
N LEU A 395 26.19 -27.81 6.72
CA LEU A 395 26.57 -26.62 5.95
C LEU A 395 26.19 -26.79 4.48
N LYS A 396 26.49 -27.94 3.87
CA LYS A 396 26.14 -28.22 2.47
C LYS A 396 24.63 -28.19 2.25
N GLU A 397 23.86 -28.80 3.14
CA GLU A 397 22.39 -28.77 3.07
C GLU A 397 21.83 -27.34 3.21
N TYR A 398 22.35 -26.56 4.15
CA TYR A 398 21.91 -25.19 4.39
C TYR A 398 22.23 -24.25 3.23
N LEU A 399 23.42 -24.36 2.64
CA LEU A 399 23.79 -23.58 1.46
C LEU A 399 22.98 -23.99 0.23
N LYS A 400 22.68 -25.28 0.05
CA LYS A 400 21.78 -25.76 -1.01
C LYS A 400 20.37 -25.19 -0.86
N MET A 401 19.81 -25.21 0.36
CA MET A 401 18.51 -24.60 0.63
C MET A 401 18.52 -23.09 0.42
N ALA A 402 19.57 -22.39 0.87
CA ALA A 402 19.72 -20.96 0.69
C ALA A 402 19.85 -20.55 -0.78
N GLY A 403 20.61 -21.30 -1.58
CA GLY A 403 20.68 -21.12 -3.04
C GLY A 403 19.31 -21.30 -3.68
N SER A 404 18.61 -22.39 -3.36
CA SER A 404 17.26 -22.67 -3.86
C SER A 404 16.25 -21.57 -3.48
N ALA A 405 16.31 -21.05 -2.24
CA ALA A 405 15.46 -19.96 -1.79
C ALA A 405 15.78 -18.64 -2.52
N THR A 406 17.08 -18.35 -2.72
CA THR A 406 17.55 -17.17 -3.47
C THR A 406 17.00 -17.19 -4.90
N ASP A 407 17.10 -18.33 -5.59
CA ASP A 407 16.61 -18.47 -6.95
C ASP A 407 15.08 -18.38 -7.04
N ALA A 408 14.36 -18.99 -6.08
CA ALA A 408 12.90 -18.86 -6.00
C ALA A 408 12.45 -17.41 -5.74
N PHE A 409 13.18 -16.64 -4.95
CA PHE A 409 12.91 -15.22 -4.76
C PHE A 409 13.23 -14.38 -6.00
N LYS A 410 14.30 -14.70 -6.75
CA LYS A 410 14.56 -14.07 -8.05
C LYS A 410 13.45 -14.37 -9.07
N GLU A 411 12.96 -15.62 -9.12
CA GLU A 411 11.81 -16.01 -9.95
C GLU A 411 10.56 -15.20 -9.58
N THR A 412 10.34 -14.96 -8.28
CA THR A 412 9.28 -14.08 -7.76
C THR A 412 9.44 -12.64 -8.26
N GLN A 413 10.65 -12.08 -8.18
CA GLN A 413 10.95 -10.72 -8.67
C GLN A 413 10.67 -10.58 -10.17
N GLU A 414 11.10 -11.55 -10.98
CA GLU A 414 10.87 -11.52 -12.43
C GLU A 414 9.40 -11.70 -12.79
N THR A 415 8.66 -12.53 -12.05
CA THR A 415 7.21 -12.68 -12.20
C THR A 415 6.49 -11.38 -11.88
N ALA A 416 6.87 -10.69 -10.79
CA ALA A 416 6.31 -9.39 -10.41
C ALA A 416 6.53 -8.32 -11.48
N LYS A 417 7.69 -8.29 -12.14
CA LYS A 417 7.93 -7.37 -13.27
C LYS A 417 7.06 -7.69 -14.49
N LYS A 418 6.88 -8.98 -14.82
CA LYS A 418 6.04 -9.43 -15.95
C LYS A 418 4.54 -9.16 -15.73
N GLU A 419 4.06 -9.30 -14.50
CA GLU A 419 2.68 -8.96 -14.13
C GLU A 419 2.34 -7.53 -14.54
N VAL A 420 3.23 -6.58 -14.26
CA VAL A 420 2.98 -5.16 -14.55
C VAL A 420 2.86 -4.89 -16.05
N SER A 421 3.65 -5.56 -16.89
CA SER A 421 3.51 -5.44 -18.36
C SER A 421 2.13 -5.87 -18.87
N LEU A 422 1.49 -6.86 -18.22
CA LEU A 422 0.14 -7.31 -18.57
C LEU A 422 -0.95 -6.37 -18.03
N TYR A 423 -0.74 -5.76 -16.86
CA TYR A 423 -1.67 -4.80 -16.27
C TYR A 423 -1.62 -3.40 -16.90
N GLN A 424 -0.58 -3.04 -17.66
CA GLN A 424 -0.61 -1.80 -18.46
C GLN A 424 -1.78 -1.78 -19.47
N ILE A 425 -2.35 -2.95 -19.80
CA ILE A 425 -3.53 -3.12 -20.67
C ILE A 425 -4.86 -3.06 -19.88
N LYS A 426 -4.86 -3.40 -18.58
CA LYS A 426 -6.05 -3.48 -17.72
C LYS A 426 -5.88 -2.57 -16.50
N ARG A 427 -6.69 -1.51 -16.39
CA ARG A 427 -6.72 -0.48 -15.33
C ARG A 427 -6.96 -1.00 -13.89
N GLY A 428 -6.25 -2.02 -13.43
CA GLY A 428 -6.33 -2.56 -12.07
C GLY A 428 -5.25 -1.97 -11.17
N ASN A 429 -5.62 -1.50 -9.97
CA ASN A 429 -4.73 -0.86 -8.99
C ASN A 429 -3.98 -1.89 -8.08
N SER A 430 -3.46 -3.01 -8.61
CA SER A 430 -2.73 -3.97 -7.76
C SER A 430 -1.30 -3.50 -7.46
N PRO A 431 -0.84 -3.52 -6.18
CA PRO A 431 0.50 -3.09 -5.82
C PRO A 431 1.58 -4.03 -6.34
N PHE A 432 2.70 -3.45 -6.77
CA PHE A 432 3.90 -4.19 -7.12
C PHE A 432 4.41 -4.99 -5.91
N ASN A 433 4.65 -6.28 -6.11
CA ASN A 433 5.07 -7.18 -5.04
C ASN A 433 6.57 -7.04 -4.75
N THR A 434 6.91 -6.39 -3.63
CA THR A 434 8.30 -6.23 -3.18
C THR A 434 8.82 -7.38 -2.31
N ALA A 435 7.99 -8.37 -1.98
CA ALA A 435 8.35 -9.43 -1.03
C ALA A 435 9.53 -10.28 -1.51
N GLY A 436 9.66 -10.50 -2.83
CA GLY A 436 10.79 -11.25 -3.40
C GLY A 436 12.15 -10.58 -3.17
N TYR A 437 12.20 -9.26 -3.13
CA TYR A 437 13.43 -8.50 -2.86
C TYR A 437 13.83 -8.60 -1.39
N LEU A 438 12.87 -8.44 -0.47
CA LEU A 438 13.10 -8.60 0.96
C LEU A 438 13.49 -10.04 1.30
N GLY A 439 12.82 -11.03 0.67
CA GLY A 439 13.09 -12.44 0.86
C GLY A 439 14.53 -12.82 0.53
N GLU A 440 15.07 -12.32 -0.59
CA GLU A 440 16.48 -12.53 -0.96
C GLU A 440 17.43 -11.93 0.08
N ILE A 441 17.16 -10.72 0.58
CA ILE A 441 17.96 -10.10 1.66
C ILE A 441 17.93 -10.97 2.93
N GLN A 442 16.76 -11.47 3.31
CA GLN A 442 16.59 -12.31 4.50
C GLN A 442 17.35 -13.64 4.37
N VAL A 443 17.32 -14.27 3.19
CA VAL A 443 18.14 -15.46 2.91
C VAL A 443 19.62 -15.11 3.02
N GLY A 444 20.04 -13.94 2.52
CA GLY A 444 21.41 -13.47 2.68
C GLY A 444 21.83 -13.36 4.15
N VAL A 445 20.98 -12.79 5.01
CA VAL A 445 21.24 -12.76 6.47
C VAL A 445 21.33 -14.17 7.06
N MET A 446 20.50 -15.12 6.62
CA MET A 446 20.59 -16.52 7.07
C MET A 446 21.91 -17.19 6.63
N ILE A 447 22.41 -16.90 5.43
CA ILE A 447 23.74 -17.37 5.00
C ILE A 447 24.82 -16.82 5.93
N LEU A 448 24.77 -15.54 6.29
CA LEU A 448 25.73 -14.95 7.23
C LEU A 448 25.68 -15.64 8.60
N GLU A 449 24.48 -15.97 9.07
CA GLU A 449 24.28 -16.68 10.33
C GLU A 449 24.82 -18.11 10.28
N VAL A 450 24.59 -18.84 9.18
CA VAL A 450 25.18 -20.17 8.93
C VAL A 450 26.70 -20.09 9.03
N LEU A 451 27.31 -19.17 8.27
CA LEU A 451 28.77 -19.07 8.19
C LEU A 451 29.40 -18.73 9.54
N LYS A 452 28.80 -17.81 10.32
CA LYS A 452 29.29 -17.44 11.66
C LYS A 452 29.27 -18.60 12.67
N ARG A 453 28.46 -19.64 12.44
CA ARG A 453 28.38 -20.85 13.28
C ARG A 453 29.28 -21.99 12.77
N THR A 454 30.11 -21.74 11.77
CA THR A 454 31.14 -22.69 11.31
C THR A 454 32.47 -22.43 12.02
N PRO A 455 33.32 -23.45 12.24
CA PRO A 455 34.62 -23.25 12.88
C PRO A 455 35.53 -22.27 12.13
N ILE A 456 35.47 -22.26 10.79
CA ILE A 456 36.33 -21.44 9.93
C ILE A 456 36.04 -19.94 9.97
N PHE A 457 34.84 -19.53 10.38
CA PHE A 457 34.43 -18.13 10.50
C PHE A 457 33.84 -17.78 11.89
N SER A 458 34.30 -18.48 12.92
CA SER A 458 33.82 -18.29 14.29
C SER A 458 33.88 -16.82 14.73
N ALA A 459 32.80 -16.35 15.35
CA ALA A 459 32.57 -14.94 15.67
C ALA A 459 33.57 -14.31 16.67
N GLY A 460 34.42 -15.12 17.32
CA GLY A 460 35.40 -14.66 18.31
C GLY A 460 36.80 -14.35 17.77
N ASP A 461 37.06 -14.58 16.48
CA ASP A 461 38.38 -14.35 15.85
C ASP A 461 38.28 -13.22 14.80
N PRO A 462 38.82 -12.01 15.11
CA PRO A 462 38.79 -10.87 14.19
C PRO A 462 39.42 -11.17 12.82
N VAL A 463 40.47 -12.01 12.78
CA VAL A 463 41.15 -12.37 11.53
C VAL A 463 40.23 -13.24 10.66
N ARG A 464 39.54 -14.21 11.25
CA ARG A 464 38.57 -15.04 10.53
C ARG A 464 37.36 -14.24 10.05
N HIS A 465 36.93 -13.24 10.83
CA HIS A 465 35.87 -12.32 10.43
C HIS A 465 36.26 -11.50 9.18
N ASP A 466 37.48 -10.96 9.15
CA ASP A 466 37.99 -10.22 7.98
C ASP A 466 38.17 -11.12 6.74
N ILE A 467 38.63 -12.36 6.92
CA ILE A 467 38.71 -13.35 5.85
C ILE A 467 37.32 -13.63 5.26
N MET A 468 36.32 -13.86 6.12
CA MET A 468 34.93 -14.07 5.70
C MET A 468 34.43 -12.87 4.89
N LYS A 469 34.66 -11.65 5.38
CA LYS A 469 34.27 -10.40 4.71
C LYS A 469 34.92 -10.26 3.34
N MET A 470 36.21 -10.59 3.20
CA MET A 470 36.92 -10.53 1.93
C MET A 470 36.39 -11.55 0.92
N PHE A 471 36.15 -12.79 1.36
CA PHE A 471 35.58 -13.86 0.56
C PHE A 471 34.17 -13.53 0.06
N LEU A 472 33.26 -13.13 0.97
CA LEU A 472 31.87 -12.76 0.63
C LEU A 472 31.73 -11.47 -0.19
N SER A 473 32.83 -10.70 -0.31
CA SER A 473 32.93 -9.53 -1.18
C SER A 473 33.57 -9.86 -2.54
N GLY A 474 33.94 -11.12 -2.80
CA GLY A 474 34.63 -11.56 -4.01
C GLY A 474 36.08 -11.06 -4.13
N LYS A 475 36.67 -10.53 -3.05
CA LYS A 475 38.03 -9.97 -3.05
C LYS A 475 39.12 -11.02 -2.80
N MET A 476 38.74 -12.21 -2.33
CA MET A 476 39.64 -13.31 -2.00
C MET A 476 39.02 -14.62 -2.48
N LYS A 477 39.83 -15.51 -3.05
CA LYS A 477 39.39 -16.85 -3.44
C LYS A 477 39.52 -17.82 -2.27
N ILE A 478 38.59 -18.77 -2.16
CA ILE A 478 38.59 -19.77 -1.09
C ILE A 478 39.85 -20.66 -1.09
N GLN A 479 40.40 -20.91 -2.28
CA GLN A 479 41.63 -21.71 -2.48
C GLN A 479 42.87 -21.07 -1.83
N ASP A 480 42.88 -19.75 -1.63
CA ASP A 480 44.00 -19.06 -0.98
C ASP A 480 43.90 -19.13 0.55
N ILE A 481 42.70 -19.38 1.07
CA ILE A 481 42.41 -19.58 2.50
C ILE A 481 42.70 -21.03 2.89
N SER A 482 42.25 -22.00 2.09
CA SER A 482 42.40 -23.43 2.38
C SER A 482 43.86 -23.89 2.47
N LYS A 483 44.78 -23.25 1.73
CA LYS A 483 46.23 -23.54 1.79
C LYS A 483 46.84 -23.34 3.20
N LYS A 484 46.20 -22.53 4.05
CA LYS A 484 46.69 -22.18 5.39
C LYS A 484 46.02 -22.95 6.52
N ASP A 485 44.97 -23.73 6.23
CA ASP A 485 44.15 -24.42 7.21
C ASP A 485 43.70 -25.79 6.68
N THR A 486 44.52 -26.80 6.93
CA THR A 486 44.28 -28.19 6.50
C THR A 486 43.30 -28.94 7.38
N VAL A 487 43.02 -28.43 8.60
CA VAL A 487 42.14 -29.10 9.58
C VAL A 487 40.68 -29.02 9.16
N HIS A 488 40.27 -27.93 8.51
CA HIS A 488 38.88 -27.68 8.11
C HIS A 488 38.64 -27.90 6.61
N ALA A 489 39.46 -28.70 5.93
CA ALA A 489 39.36 -28.97 4.49
C ALA A 489 37.92 -29.27 3.98
N PRO A 490 37.10 -30.12 4.66
CA PRO A 490 35.73 -30.40 4.20
C PRO A 490 34.84 -29.16 4.11
N TYR A 491 35.04 -28.18 5.00
CA TYR A 491 34.28 -26.92 4.94
C TYR A 491 34.66 -26.09 3.71
N TYR A 492 35.96 -26.00 3.41
CA TYR A 492 36.44 -25.23 2.25
C TYR A 492 35.98 -25.82 0.92
N ASP A 493 35.93 -27.15 0.80
CA ASP A 493 35.42 -27.84 -0.39
C ASP A 493 33.95 -27.49 -0.65
N ILE A 494 33.13 -27.46 0.41
CA ILE A 494 31.73 -27.06 0.32
C ILE A 494 31.61 -25.58 -0.06
N LEU A 495 32.38 -24.68 0.57
CA LEU A 495 32.35 -23.26 0.22
C LEU A 495 32.77 -23.01 -1.23
N HIS A 496 33.66 -23.84 -1.78
CA HIS A 496 34.05 -23.79 -3.19
C HIS A 496 32.87 -24.17 -4.11
N GLU A 497 32.12 -25.22 -3.76
CA GLU A 497 30.90 -25.65 -4.50
C GLU A 497 29.86 -24.52 -4.60
N PHE A 498 29.73 -23.68 -3.57
CA PHE A 498 28.77 -22.56 -3.51
C PHE A 498 29.41 -21.18 -3.76
N SER A 499 30.59 -21.13 -4.38
CA SER A 499 31.36 -19.88 -4.54
C SER A 499 30.59 -18.78 -5.30
N ASP A 500 29.80 -19.13 -6.31
CA ASP A 500 28.98 -18.16 -7.07
C ASP A 500 27.93 -17.46 -6.20
N LEU A 501 27.30 -18.19 -5.27
CA LEU A 501 26.34 -17.63 -4.31
C LEU A 501 27.05 -16.74 -3.29
N LEU A 502 28.17 -17.22 -2.75
CA LEU A 502 28.85 -16.61 -1.61
C LEU A 502 29.67 -15.37 -1.99
N CYS A 503 30.46 -15.44 -3.08
CA CYS A 503 31.28 -14.32 -3.54
C CYS A 503 30.45 -13.12 -4.01
N ASN A 504 29.23 -13.37 -4.49
CA ASN A 504 28.31 -12.33 -4.95
C ASN A 504 27.33 -11.86 -3.87
N LEU A 505 27.36 -12.45 -2.67
CA LEU A 505 26.38 -12.21 -1.61
C LEU A 505 26.27 -10.73 -1.25
N ARG A 506 27.40 -10.07 -0.99
CA ARG A 506 27.43 -8.64 -0.65
C ARG A 506 26.83 -7.77 -1.76
N CYS A 507 27.19 -8.06 -3.01
CA CYS A 507 26.75 -7.31 -4.19
C CYS A 507 25.23 -7.46 -4.38
N ASN A 508 24.73 -8.69 -4.30
CA ASN A 508 23.31 -9.01 -4.42
C ASN A 508 22.50 -8.34 -3.30
N MET A 509 22.91 -8.48 -2.04
CA MET A 509 22.22 -7.81 -0.92
C MET A 509 22.19 -6.30 -1.11
N LYS A 510 23.32 -5.66 -1.47
CA LYS A 510 23.36 -4.21 -1.69
C LYS A 510 22.42 -3.77 -2.80
N LYS A 511 22.40 -4.51 -3.91
CA LYS A 511 21.50 -4.23 -5.04
C LYS A 511 20.03 -4.25 -4.60
N GLN A 512 19.64 -5.21 -3.76
CA GLN A 512 18.26 -5.29 -3.27
C GLN A 512 17.93 -4.22 -2.22
N PHE A 513 18.86 -3.87 -1.33
CA PHE A 513 18.71 -2.72 -0.43
C PHE A 513 18.51 -1.42 -1.23
N ASP A 514 19.37 -1.16 -2.21
CA ASP A 514 19.32 0.05 -3.04
C ASP A 514 18.00 0.14 -3.82
N PHE A 515 17.52 -0.98 -4.36
CA PHE A 515 16.22 -1.04 -5.02
C PHE A 515 15.08 -0.72 -4.06
N LEU A 516 15.04 -1.36 -2.89
CA LEU A 516 13.96 -1.16 -1.92
C LEU A 516 13.97 0.24 -1.31
N ASP A 517 15.15 0.79 -0.98
CA ASP A 517 15.27 2.19 -0.55
C ASP A 517 14.77 3.12 -1.66
N CYS A 518 15.19 2.90 -2.91
CA CYS A 518 14.72 3.71 -4.03
C CYS A 518 13.20 3.62 -4.23
N PHE A 519 12.63 2.43 -4.06
CA PHE A 519 11.18 2.21 -4.13
C PHE A 519 10.43 2.92 -3.00
N PHE A 520 10.83 2.72 -1.75
CA PHE A 520 10.11 3.29 -0.59
C PHE A 520 10.31 4.80 -0.43
N VAL A 521 11.48 5.33 -0.80
CA VAL A 521 11.76 6.78 -0.73
C VAL A 521 11.03 7.52 -1.83
N ASN A 522 10.96 6.98 -3.05
CA ASN A 522 10.41 7.71 -4.18
C ASN A 522 8.94 7.39 -4.49
N LEU A 523 8.36 6.32 -3.91
CA LEU A 523 7.00 5.88 -4.17
C LEU A 523 6.20 5.67 -2.87
N GLY A 524 5.06 6.36 -2.75
CA GLY A 524 4.15 6.30 -1.60
C GLY A 524 2.71 5.98 -1.99
N PRO A 525 1.85 5.59 -1.02
CA PRO A 525 0.41 5.48 -1.27
C PRO A 525 -0.18 6.85 -1.61
N LYS A 526 -1.27 6.89 -2.40
CA LYS A 526 -1.90 8.15 -2.84
C LYS A 526 -2.55 8.95 -1.70
N LEU A 527 -3.08 8.22 -0.72
CA LEU A 527 -3.65 8.75 0.51
C LEU A 527 -2.76 8.25 1.65
N SER A 528 -2.55 9.08 2.66
CA SER A 528 -1.86 8.75 3.92
C SER A 528 -2.65 7.76 4.80
N LEU A 529 -3.39 6.84 4.18
CA LEU A 529 -3.86 5.64 4.84
C LEU A 529 -2.61 4.81 5.17
N SER A 530 -2.41 4.53 6.46
CA SER A 530 -1.25 3.81 6.96
C SER A 530 -1.11 2.48 6.21
N ASP A 531 -0.11 2.37 5.35
CA ASP A 531 0.30 1.09 4.76
C ASP A 531 1.00 0.27 5.85
N CYS A 532 0.19 -0.37 6.72
CA CYS A 532 0.68 -1.21 7.81
C CYS A 532 1.62 -2.33 7.31
N ARG A 533 1.46 -2.79 6.06
CA ARG A 533 2.37 -3.75 5.43
C ARG A 533 3.70 -3.11 5.04
N GLY A 534 3.66 -1.89 4.49
CA GLY A 534 4.83 -1.07 4.21
C GLY A 534 5.69 -0.81 5.45
N GLN A 535 5.08 -0.45 6.58
CA GLN A 535 5.80 -0.18 7.84
C GLN A 535 6.53 -1.41 8.39
N SER A 536 5.85 -2.56 8.47
CA SER A 536 6.48 -3.81 8.92
C SER A 536 7.62 -4.26 7.98
N THR A 537 7.48 -4.02 6.68
CA THR A 537 8.53 -4.30 5.69
C THR A 537 9.77 -3.42 5.92
N GLN A 538 9.58 -2.12 6.18
CA GLN A 538 10.66 -1.19 6.45
C GLN A 538 11.40 -1.51 7.75
N GLU A 539 10.70 -1.95 8.79
CA GLU A 539 11.32 -2.33 10.06
C GLU A 539 12.22 -3.57 9.91
N GLU A 540 11.73 -4.59 9.21
CA GLU A 540 12.53 -5.78 8.90
C GLU A 540 13.71 -5.44 7.98
N LEU A 541 13.53 -4.51 7.04
CA LEU A 541 14.61 -4.02 6.19
C LEU A 541 15.73 -3.34 7.01
N ARG A 542 15.37 -2.50 7.99
CA ARG A 542 16.32 -1.87 8.92
C ARG A 542 17.08 -2.93 9.73
N ARG A 543 16.38 -3.94 10.24
CA ARG A 543 17.00 -5.07 10.96
C ARG A 543 18.02 -5.79 10.07
N CYS A 544 17.65 -6.17 8.85
CA CYS A 544 18.57 -6.81 7.91
C CYS A 544 19.75 -5.91 7.51
N PHE A 545 19.51 -4.61 7.34
CA PHE A 545 20.55 -3.65 7.00
C PHE A 545 21.57 -3.49 8.12
N HIS A 546 21.14 -3.57 9.39
CA HIS A 546 22.05 -3.59 10.52
C HIS A 546 23.06 -4.74 10.40
N PHE A 547 22.61 -5.99 10.17
CA PHE A 547 23.50 -7.14 9.95
C PHE A 547 24.48 -6.93 8.79
N TYR A 548 24.01 -6.31 7.71
CA TYR A 548 24.84 -5.98 6.56
C TYR A 548 25.96 -4.99 6.93
N VAL A 549 25.62 -3.92 7.66
CA VAL A 549 26.58 -2.89 8.11
C VAL A 549 27.60 -3.48 9.06
N GLU A 550 27.17 -4.30 10.02
CA GLU A 550 28.05 -4.92 10.99
C GLU A 550 29.17 -5.74 10.32
N LEU A 551 28.80 -6.56 9.33
CA LEU A 551 29.76 -7.40 8.64
C LEU A 551 30.60 -6.63 7.62
N PHE A 552 29.97 -5.80 6.80
CA PHE A 552 30.62 -5.29 5.61
C PHE A 552 31.14 -3.86 5.70
N CYS A 553 30.63 -3.05 6.64
CA CYS A 553 30.98 -1.63 6.74
C CYS A 553 31.82 -1.27 7.95
N LYS A 554 31.67 -1.96 9.09
CA LYS A 554 32.55 -1.77 10.26
C LYS A 554 33.98 -2.23 9.93
N PHE A 555 34.97 -1.54 10.51
CA PHE A 555 36.39 -1.88 10.48
C PHE A 555 36.89 -1.99 11.91
N ASP A 556 37.67 -3.03 12.22
CA ASP A 556 38.43 -3.07 13.47
C ASP A 556 39.69 -2.21 13.31
N VAL A 557 39.85 -1.27 14.24
CA VAL A 557 40.79 -0.14 14.16
C VAL A 557 42.21 -0.54 14.58
N SER A 558 42.45 -1.78 14.99
CA SER A 558 43.63 -2.17 15.76
C SER A 558 44.80 -2.78 14.97
N SER A 559 44.73 -2.94 13.66
CA SER A 559 45.82 -3.57 12.90
C SER A 559 45.95 -2.99 11.50
N LEU A 560 46.81 -1.98 11.31
CA LEU A 560 47.63 -1.79 10.09
C LEU A 560 48.56 -0.55 10.20
N PRO A 561 49.85 -0.65 9.83
CA PRO A 561 50.76 0.50 9.81
C PRO A 561 50.61 1.34 8.53
N LYS A 562 50.60 2.68 8.67
CA LYS A 562 50.55 3.72 7.62
C LYS A 562 49.49 3.48 6.52
N GLU A 563 48.25 3.87 6.84
CA GLU A 563 47.09 3.79 5.93
C GLU A 563 47.36 4.55 4.61
N SER A 564 47.35 3.84 3.48
CA SER A 564 47.46 4.44 2.14
C SER A 564 46.24 5.32 1.83
N MET A 565 46.39 6.30 0.93
CA MET A 565 45.27 7.18 0.55
C MET A 565 44.09 6.39 -0.06
N SER A 566 44.38 5.33 -0.82
CA SER A 566 43.35 4.44 -1.37
C SER A 566 42.57 3.70 -0.27
N PHE A 567 43.25 3.30 0.82
CA PHE A 567 42.60 2.69 1.98
C PHE A 567 41.68 3.68 2.70
N GLN A 568 42.13 4.92 2.91
CA GLN A 568 41.30 5.98 3.52
C GLN A 568 40.03 6.26 2.71
N ILE A 569 40.16 6.37 1.38
CA ILE A 569 39.02 6.54 0.48
C ILE A 569 38.07 5.35 0.60
N HIS A 570 38.59 4.12 0.69
CA HIS A 570 37.76 2.94 0.87
C HIS A 570 36.98 2.97 2.19
N LYS A 571 37.64 3.32 3.30
CA LYS A 571 37.03 3.47 4.63
C LYS A 571 35.91 4.52 4.61
N LYS A 572 36.18 5.66 3.99
CA LYS A 572 35.20 6.74 3.82
C LYS A 572 34.00 6.34 2.95
N ARG A 573 34.20 5.55 1.88
CA ARG A 573 33.08 4.98 1.09
C ARG A 573 32.21 4.03 1.90
N LYS A 574 32.82 3.20 2.74
CA LYS A 574 32.08 2.29 3.63
C LYS A 574 31.30 3.01 4.72
N PHE A 575 31.81 4.13 5.22
CA PHE A 575 31.07 5.02 6.11
C PHE A 575 29.80 5.55 5.42
N LEU A 576 29.93 6.09 4.20
CA LEU A 576 28.77 6.55 3.42
C LEU A 576 27.74 5.43 3.23
N GLU A 577 28.21 4.23 2.88
CA GLU A 577 27.36 3.06 2.74
C GLU A 577 26.64 2.68 4.05
N SER A 578 27.33 2.72 5.20
CA SER A 578 26.71 2.42 6.50
C SER A 578 25.61 3.38 6.91
N MET A 579 25.68 4.62 6.43
CA MET A 579 24.68 5.66 6.63
C MET A 579 23.61 5.66 5.53
N GLN A 580 23.64 4.70 4.60
CA GLN A 580 22.85 4.68 3.36
C GLN A 580 23.05 5.94 2.48
N ALA A 581 24.07 6.73 2.75
CA ALA A 581 24.37 7.99 2.08
C ALA A 581 25.16 7.81 0.77
N ASP A 582 25.43 6.58 0.35
CA ASP A 582 26.13 6.23 -0.89
C ASP A 582 25.20 6.16 -2.13
N THR A 583 23.92 6.52 -1.95
CA THR A 583 22.91 6.63 -3.02
C THR A 583 22.11 7.94 -2.87
N HIS A 584 21.62 8.48 -3.98
CA HIS A 584 20.74 9.66 -3.96
C HIS A 584 19.44 9.42 -3.19
N SER A 585 18.85 8.22 -3.30
CA SER A 585 17.64 7.84 -2.56
C SER A 585 17.87 7.82 -1.05
N GLY A 586 18.99 7.27 -0.58
CA GLY A 586 19.32 7.32 0.84
C GLY A 586 19.62 8.73 1.35
N LEU A 587 20.21 9.60 0.52
CA LEU A 587 20.39 11.02 0.86
C LEU A 587 19.05 11.79 0.94
N LEU A 588 18.08 11.47 0.07
CA LEU A 588 16.71 11.99 0.18
C LEU A 588 16.00 11.45 1.44
N LYS A 589 16.21 10.17 1.77
CA LYS A 589 15.72 9.55 3.01
C LYS A 589 16.23 10.27 4.26
N CYS A 590 17.49 10.74 4.25
CA CYS A 590 18.05 11.53 5.34
C CYS A 590 17.20 12.78 5.65
N ILE A 591 16.63 13.41 4.61
CA ILE A 591 15.76 14.58 4.72
C ILE A 591 14.42 14.19 5.35
N SER A 592 13.84 13.06 4.94
CA SER A 592 12.54 12.60 5.46
C SER A 592 12.61 12.09 6.90
N GLU A 593 13.68 11.37 7.26
CA GLU A 593 13.86 10.75 8.59
C GLU A 593 14.53 11.69 9.62
N ASN A 594 14.74 12.97 9.28
CA ASN A 594 15.34 13.99 10.16
C ASN A 594 16.61 13.51 10.89
N ILE A 595 17.56 12.94 10.15
CA ILE A 595 18.86 12.53 10.70
C ILE A 595 19.57 13.74 11.33
N SER A 596 20.30 13.53 12.42
CA SER A 596 21.09 14.60 13.08
C SER A 596 21.94 15.38 12.07
N GLY A 597 21.87 16.71 12.13
CA GLY A 597 22.64 17.60 11.26
C GLY A 597 24.15 17.33 11.32
N GLU A 598 24.68 16.89 12.46
CA GLU A 598 26.09 16.52 12.63
C GLU A 598 26.50 15.33 11.76
N ASN A 599 25.63 14.32 11.66
CA ASN A 599 25.86 13.16 10.79
C ASN A 599 25.87 13.57 9.31
N VAL A 600 24.97 14.48 8.93
CA VAL A 600 24.90 14.99 7.55
C VAL A 600 26.11 15.86 7.22
N GLU A 601 26.61 16.65 8.17
CA GLU A 601 27.88 17.36 8.01
C GLU A 601 29.05 16.40 7.78
N GLU A 602 29.13 15.30 8.54
CA GLU A 602 30.18 14.29 8.35
C GLU A 602 30.07 13.58 7.00
N ILE A 603 28.85 13.34 6.50
CA ILE A 603 28.61 12.84 5.13
C ILE A 603 29.19 13.83 4.10
N VAL A 604 28.91 15.13 4.24
CA VAL A 604 29.42 16.17 3.33
C VAL A 604 30.95 16.28 3.42
N ARG A 605 31.55 16.28 4.62
CA ARG A 605 33.01 16.26 4.81
C ARG A 605 33.64 15.02 4.17
N THR A 606 32.99 13.87 4.31
CA THR A 606 33.44 12.61 3.73
C THR A 606 33.44 12.66 2.20
N TYR A 607 32.39 13.18 1.58
CA TYR A 607 32.37 13.36 0.12
C TYR A 607 33.44 14.35 -0.36
N LYS A 608 33.63 15.49 0.34
CA LYS A 608 34.73 16.43 0.05
C LYS A 608 36.08 15.72 0.09
N PHE A 609 36.33 14.91 1.12
CA PHE A 609 37.57 14.15 1.25
C PHE A 609 37.79 13.20 0.07
N ILE A 610 36.78 12.40 -0.29
CA ILE A 610 36.88 11.44 -1.41
C ILE A 610 37.15 12.18 -2.73
N LEU A 611 36.42 13.25 -3.00
CA LEU A 611 36.54 14.01 -4.25
C LEU A 611 37.86 14.78 -4.36
N SER A 612 38.48 15.18 -3.24
CA SER A 612 39.78 15.85 -3.23
C SER A 612 40.97 14.89 -3.36
N ASN A 613 40.83 13.64 -2.91
CA ASN A 613 41.94 12.68 -2.83
C ASN A 613 41.87 11.54 -3.86
N SER A 614 40.81 11.48 -4.68
CA SER A 614 40.70 10.47 -5.74
C SER A 614 41.72 10.73 -6.86
N GLN A 615 42.59 9.77 -7.13
CA GLN A 615 43.70 9.88 -8.10
C GLN A 615 43.27 9.84 -9.58
N SER A 616 41.97 9.68 -9.88
CA SER A 616 41.50 9.61 -11.27
C SER A 616 41.39 11.00 -11.88
N GLU A 617 41.90 11.19 -13.11
CA GLU A 617 41.73 12.42 -13.90
C GLU A 617 40.25 12.81 -14.07
N LYS A 618 39.32 11.84 -14.02
CA LYS A 618 37.87 12.07 -14.00
C LYS A 618 37.24 11.49 -12.74
N LYS A 619 36.78 12.37 -11.86
CA LYS A 619 36.06 11.98 -10.64
C LYS A 619 34.76 11.23 -10.99
N PRO A 620 34.38 10.16 -10.28
CA PRO A 620 33.15 9.41 -10.58
C PRO A 620 31.91 10.30 -10.54
N VAL A 621 31.11 10.30 -11.62
CA VAL A 621 29.88 11.10 -11.74
C VAL A 621 28.92 10.81 -10.59
N LYS A 622 28.71 9.54 -10.23
CA LYS A 622 27.89 9.14 -9.09
C LYS A 622 28.28 9.84 -7.79
N ASP A 623 29.57 9.92 -7.47
CA ASP A 623 30.02 10.55 -6.21
C ASP A 623 29.80 12.06 -6.23
N ARG A 624 30.01 12.70 -7.38
CA ARG A 624 29.76 14.15 -7.56
C ARG A 624 28.27 14.46 -7.44
N VAL A 625 27.41 13.64 -8.05
CA VAL A 625 25.95 13.78 -7.95
C VAL A 625 25.51 13.59 -6.50
N ASN A 626 25.92 12.51 -5.84
CA ASN A 626 25.57 12.27 -4.44
C ASN A 626 26.10 13.39 -3.52
N PHE A 627 27.27 13.96 -3.80
CA PHE A 627 27.78 15.12 -3.05
C PHE A 627 26.83 16.33 -3.13
N ILE A 628 26.26 16.60 -4.31
CA ILE A 628 25.24 17.65 -4.49
C ILE A 628 24.00 17.34 -3.65
N TYR A 629 23.50 16.09 -3.69
CA TYR A 629 22.37 15.67 -2.85
C TYR A 629 22.67 15.82 -1.36
N ALA A 630 23.88 15.47 -0.91
CA ALA A 630 24.29 15.62 0.49
C ALA A 630 24.32 17.08 0.93
N ILE A 631 24.75 18.01 0.06
CA ILE A 631 24.69 19.45 0.33
C ILE A 631 23.24 19.94 0.42
N VAL A 632 22.37 19.49 -0.48
CA VAL A 632 20.94 19.84 -0.45
C VAL A 632 20.28 19.30 0.81
N ALA A 633 20.57 18.05 1.19
CA ALA A 633 20.09 17.46 2.43
C ALA A 633 20.59 18.22 3.67
N LEU A 634 21.88 18.58 3.70
CA LEU A 634 22.46 19.39 4.78
C LEU A 634 21.73 20.74 4.89
N HIS A 635 21.47 21.43 3.78
CA HIS A 635 20.72 22.68 3.83
C HIS A 635 19.30 22.50 4.37
N CYS A 636 18.61 21.42 3.98
CA CYS A 636 17.24 21.16 4.44
C CYS A 636 17.16 20.90 5.94
N ILE A 637 18.19 20.26 6.52
CA ILE A 637 18.24 19.85 7.94
C ILE A 637 18.91 20.91 8.82
N LYS A 638 20.00 21.52 8.34
CA LYS A 638 20.83 22.51 9.07
C LYS A 638 21.34 23.58 8.11
N SER A 639 20.54 24.63 7.90
CA SER A 639 20.84 25.72 6.95
C SER A 639 22.06 26.56 7.31
N ASP A 640 22.44 26.58 8.59
CA ASP A 640 23.44 27.51 9.14
C ASP A 640 24.80 26.82 9.36
N SER A 641 25.04 25.67 8.70
CA SER A 641 26.29 24.93 8.82
C SER A 641 27.43 25.57 8.04
N ASP A 642 28.59 25.76 8.68
CA ASP A 642 29.82 26.27 8.05
C ASP A 642 30.38 25.35 6.95
N VAL A 643 29.92 24.09 6.90
CA VAL A 643 30.35 23.11 5.89
C VAL A 643 29.64 23.37 4.54
N LEU A 644 28.53 24.11 4.53
CA LEU A 644 27.77 24.40 3.31
C LEU A 644 28.55 25.33 2.38
N PRO A 645 28.82 24.93 1.13
CA PRO A 645 29.41 25.83 0.16
C PRO A 645 28.42 26.91 -0.29
N SER A 646 28.93 27.94 -0.97
CA SER A 646 28.03 28.91 -1.62
C SER A 646 27.16 28.26 -2.68
N PHE A 647 25.93 28.74 -2.86
CA PHE A 647 25.01 28.21 -3.87
C PHE A 647 25.62 28.28 -5.29
N GLN A 648 26.40 29.33 -5.59
CA GLN A 648 27.08 29.47 -6.88
C GLN A 648 28.16 28.41 -7.09
N THR A 649 28.90 28.04 -6.04
CA THR A 649 29.88 26.95 -6.08
C THR A 649 29.20 25.63 -6.40
N LEU A 650 28.05 25.36 -5.76
CA LEU A 650 27.25 24.15 -6.03
C LEU A 650 26.76 24.10 -7.48
N LEU A 651 26.23 25.20 -7.99
CA LEU A 651 25.76 25.28 -9.38
C LEU A 651 26.91 25.06 -10.38
N ARG A 652 28.11 25.58 -10.10
CA ARG A 652 29.29 25.36 -10.96
C ARG A 652 29.67 23.88 -11.01
N GLU A 653 29.64 23.18 -9.88
CA GLU A 653 29.88 21.74 -9.83
C GLU A 653 28.82 20.97 -10.64
N LEU A 654 27.54 21.31 -10.47
CA LEU A 654 26.44 20.71 -11.25
C LEU A 654 26.62 20.92 -12.76
N CYS A 655 26.87 22.15 -13.20
CA CYS A 655 27.13 22.46 -14.61
C CYS A 655 28.37 21.73 -15.13
N GLY A 656 29.39 21.55 -14.30
CA GLY A 656 30.56 20.74 -14.64
C GLY A 656 30.22 19.28 -14.90
N ILE A 657 29.31 18.68 -14.12
CA ILE A 657 28.84 17.30 -14.33
C ILE A 657 27.99 17.20 -15.61
N LEU A 658 27.13 18.18 -15.87
CA LEU A 658 26.25 18.18 -17.05
C LEU A 658 27.01 18.27 -18.39
N LYS A 659 28.27 18.71 -18.38
CA LYS A 659 29.16 18.74 -19.55
C LYS A 659 29.81 17.38 -19.85
N ASP A 660 29.91 16.51 -18.84
CA ASP A 660 30.54 15.20 -18.97
C ASP A 660 29.60 14.19 -19.66
N PRO A 661 30.12 13.14 -20.34
CA PRO A 661 29.28 12.06 -20.84
C PRO A 661 28.62 11.30 -19.68
N ILE A 662 27.28 11.32 -19.64
CA ILE A 662 26.49 10.73 -18.55
C ILE A 662 25.98 9.34 -18.94
N LEU A 663 26.14 8.38 -18.03
CA LEU A 663 25.58 7.05 -18.21
C LEU A 663 24.07 7.06 -17.92
N PRO A 664 23.24 6.27 -18.65
CA PRO A 664 21.79 6.25 -18.47
C PRO A 664 21.33 6.00 -17.01
N ARG A 665 22.07 5.17 -16.26
CA ARG A 665 21.77 4.87 -14.85
C ARG A 665 21.94 6.06 -13.89
N GLU A 666 22.79 7.02 -14.24
CA GLU A 666 23.11 8.21 -13.44
C GLU A 666 22.28 9.43 -13.88
N SER A 667 21.70 9.36 -15.08
CA SER A 667 20.88 10.38 -15.71
C SER A 667 19.66 10.79 -14.88
N LEU A 668 18.90 9.83 -14.34
CA LEU A 668 17.68 10.11 -13.57
C LEU A 668 17.95 11.01 -12.35
N ALA A 669 18.90 10.62 -11.50
CA ALA A 669 19.25 11.36 -10.30
C ALA A 669 19.88 12.73 -10.62
N LEU A 670 20.70 12.80 -11.67
CA LEU A 670 21.31 14.05 -12.11
C LEU A 670 20.26 15.04 -12.65
N HIS A 671 19.36 14.58 -13.52
CA HIS A 671 18.31 15.44 -14.09
C HIS A 671 17.32 15.92 -13.02
N PHE A 672 16.97 15.08 -12.05
CA PHE A 672 16.14 15.50 -10.91
C PHE A 672 16.75 16.69 -10.18
N ILE A 673 18.01 16.57 -9.75
CA ILE A 673 18.65 17.62 -8.96
C ILE A 673 18.98 18.84 -9.81
N ALA A 674 19.24 18.65 -11.11
CA ALA A 674 19.41 19.74 -12.06
C ALA A 674 18.15 20.57 -12.23
N ILE A 675 16.99 19.93 -12.40
CA ILE A 675 15.70 20.62 -12.53
C ILE A 675 15.37 21.40 -11.25
N ALA A 676 15.62 20.81 -10.07
CA ALA A 676 15.38 21.47 -8.80
C ALA A 676 16.29 22.70 -8.60
N LEU A 677 17.61 22.57 -8.84
CA LEU A 677 18.58 23.63 -8.56
C LEU A 677 18.69 24.71 -9.63
N LEU A 678 18.51 24.36 -10.90
CA LEU A 678 18.59 25.31 -12.03
C LEU A 678 17.23 25.97 -12.33
N TRP A 679 16.20 25.69 -11.53
CA TRP A 679 14.88 26.27 -11.75
C TRP A 679 14.97 27.80 -11.81
N PRO A 680 14.46 28.44 -12.88
CA PRO A 680 14.80 29.82 -13.20
C PRO A 680 14.16 30.78 -12.21
N SER A 681 14.94 31.15 -11.18
CA SER A 681 14.71 32.31 -10.35
C SER A 681 15.67 33.42 -10.85
N GLN A 682 15.14 34.59 -11.18
CA GLN A 682 15.80 35.65 -11.95
C GLN A 682 17.27 35.96 -11.62
N LYS A 683 18.05 36.14 -12.71
CA LYS A 683 19.45 36.61 -12.89
C LYS A 683 20.54 35.74 -12.23
N CYS A 684 21.11 34.81 -13.01
CA CYS A 684 22.29 34.00 -12.67
C CYS A 684 23.53 34.37 -13.52
N SER A 685 24.72 34.02 -13.02
CA SER A 685 26.06 34.23 -13.61
C SER A 685 26.20 33.69 -15.04
N PRO A 686 27.17 34.12 -15.88
CA PRO A 686 27.20 33.86 -17.33
C PRO A 686 27.04 32.38 -17.76
N ASP A 687 27.58 31.42 -17.01
CA ASP A 687 27.58 29.99 -17.37
C ASP A 687 26.26 29.24 -17.04
N VAL A 688 25.46 29.75 -16.10
CA VAL A 688 24.22 29.09 -15.61
C VAL A 688 23.02 29.28 -16.57
N PRO A 689 22.83 30.43 -17.23
CA PRO A 689 21.79 30.66 -18.23
C PRO A 689 21.74 29.62 -19.34
N GLU A 690 22.88 29.09 -19.80
CA GLU A 690 22.90 28.09 -20.88
C GLU A 690 22.22 26.78 -20.46
N PHE A 691 22.60 26.21 -19.32
CA PHE A 691 22.00 24.97 -18.79
C PHE A 691 20.55 25.16 -18.38
N SER A 692 20.18 26.35 -17.87
CA SER A 692 18.78 26.67 -17.55
C SER A 692 17.86 26.65 -18.78
N LYS A 693 18.39 26.91 -19.98
CA LYS A 693 17.62 26.81 -21.24
C LYS A 693 17.31 25.36 -21.62
N GLN A 694 18.05 24.38 -21.08
CA GLN A 694 17.88 22.95 -21.38
C GLN A 694 16.92 22.23 -20.41
N LEU A 695 16.34 22.93 -19.42
CA LEU A 695 15.45 22.34 -18.41
C LEU A 695 14.29 21.52 -18.99
N GLY A 696 13.68 21.97 -20.09
CA GLY A 696 12.61 21.22 -20.76
C GLY A 696 13.09 19.86 -21.31
N SER A 697 14.33 19.80 -21.81
CA SER A 697 14.97 18.56 -22.25
C SER A 697 15.25 17.64 -21.06
N TYR A 698 15.82 18.18 -19.98
CA TYR A 698 16.07 17.41 -18.75
C TYR A 698 14.78 16.84 -18.16
N ALA A 699 13.69 17.60 -18.12
CA ALA A 699 12.40 17.11 -17.62
C ALA A 699 11.85 15.98 -18.49
N SER A 700 11.99 16.09 -19.82
CA SER A 700 11.57 15.05 -20.77
C SER A 700 12.41 13.78 -20.63
N GLN A 701 13.73 13.93 -20.52
CA GLN A 701 14.66 12.81 -20.35
C GLN A 701 14.47 12.13 -19.00
N MET A 702 14.36 12.90 -17.92
CA MET A 702 14.03 12.39 -16.59
C MET A 702 12.74 11.59 -16.58
N SER A 703 11.68 12.08 -17.26
CA SER A 703 10.43 11.33 -17.35
C SER A 703 10.59 10.02 -18.12
N ARG A 704 11.46 9.93 -19.15
CA ARG A 704 11.74 8.68 -19.87
C ARG A 704 12.54 7.73 -18.99
N ASP A 705 13.64 8.19 -18.42
CA ASP A 705 14.50 7.40 -17.54
C ASP A 705 13.72 6.85 -16.34
N TYR A 706 12.78 7.64 -15.80
CA TYR A 706 11.87 7.19 -14.76
C TYR A 706 10.98 6.03 -15.22
N TRP A 707 10.40 6.10 -16.42
CA TRP A 707 9.58 4.99 -16.92
C TRP A 707 10.40 3.74 -17.18
N ASP A 708 11.64 3.88 -17.63
CA ASP A 708 12.54 2.74 -17.85
C ASP A 708 12.98 2.10 -16.52
N GLN A 709 13.31 2.90 -15.50
CA GLN A 709 13.81 2.41 -14.21
C GLN A 709 12.71 2.03 -13.22
N MET A 710 11.63 2.80 -13.17
CA MET A 710 10.57 2.70 -12.16
C MET A 710 9.20 2.34 -12.74
N GLY A 711 8.97 2.51 -14.04
CA GLY A 711 7.69 2.21 -14.68
C GLY A 711 7.13 0.82 -14.35
N PRO A 712 7.94 -0.26 -14.35
CA PRO A 712 7.49 -1.60 -13.99
C PRO A 712 7.08 -1.78 -12.53
N VAL A 713 7.35 -0.81 -11.64
CA VAL A 713 7.12 -0.95 -10.18
C VAL A 713 6.20 0.13 -9.60
N CYS A 714 5.80 1.13 -10.39
CA CYS A 714 4.97 2.26 -9.95
C CYS A 714 3.46 1.94 -9.79
N HIS A 715 3.04 0.69 -9.93
CA HIS A 715 1.61 0.37 -9.93
C HIS A 715 1.01 0.55 -8.53
N SER A 716 -0.11 1.28 -8.43
CA SER A 716 -0.79 1.71 -7.19
C SER A 716 -0.03 2.67 -6.25
N LYS A 717 1.25 2.97 -6.52
CA LYS A 717 2.04 3.95 -5.76
C LYS A 717 2.34 5.20 -6.60
N TRP A 718 2.44 6.34 -5.93
CA TRP A 718 2.63 7.65 -6.56
C TRP A 718 4.03 8.19 -6.28
N PRO A 719 4.62 8.91 -7.25
CA PRO A 719 5.88 9.61 -7.02
C PRO A 719 5.76 10.60 -5.86
N ILE A 720 6.67 10.48 -4.89
CA ILE A 720 6.75 11.38 -3.74
C ILE A 720 7.47 12.67 -4.15
N SER A 721 6.91 13.81 -3.73
CA SER A 721 7.57 15.11 -3.85
C SER A 721 8.45 15.36 -2.63
N HIS A 722 9.76 15.31 -2.83
CA HIS A 722 10.74 15.54 -1.77
C HIS A 722 10.96 17.02 -1.50
N LEU A 723 10.90 17.82 -2.57
CA LEU A 723 11.19 19.25 -2.58
C LEU A 723 10.06 20.00 -3.30
N TYR A 724 9.80 21.22 -2.87
CA TYR A 724 8.85 22.16 -3.44
C TYR A 724 9.54 23.47 -3.78
N LEU A 725 9.00 24.19 -4.76
CA LEU A 725 9.53 25.47 -5.18
C LEU A 725 9.09 26.59 -4.22
N GLY A 726 10.05 27.21 -3.54
CA GLY A 726 9.88 28.35 -2.63
C GLY A 726 10.02 29.71 -3.30
N LYS A 727 9.57 30.78 -2.62
CA LYS A 727 9.68 32.17 -3.11
C LYS A 727 11.10 32.76 -3.00
N LYS A 728 11.92 32.26 -2.07
CA LYS A 728 13.27 32.78 -1.80
C LYS A 728 14.29 32.28 -2.84
N LYS A 729 15.44 32.95 -2.93
CA LYS A 729 16.53 32.61 -3.86
C LYS A 729 17.58 31.70 -3.20
N GLY A 730 18.44 31.11 -4.03
CA GLY A 730 19.53 30.25 -3.59
C GLY A 730 19.01 28.95 -3.01
N TYR A 731 19.66 28.43 -1.97
CA TYR A 731 19.22 27.21 -1.30
C TYR A 731 17.78 27.27 -0.78
N ASN A 732 17.35 28.44 -0.28
CA ASN A 732 15.99 28.66 0.24
C ASN A 732 14.88 28.60 -0.83
N GLN A 733 15.25 28.47 -2.11
CA GLN A 733 14.32 28.15 -3.19
C GLN A 733 13.79 26.71 -3.09
N LEU A 734 14.54 25.82 -2.43
CA LEU A 734 14.15 24.43 -2.23
C LEU A 734 13.52 24.27 -0.85
N ILE A 735 12.23 23.95 -0.83
CA ILE A 735 11.49 23.72 0.40
C ILE A 735 11.22 22.23 0.53
N HIS A 736 11.81 21.57 1.52
CA HIS A 736 11.58 20.13 1.71
C HIS A 736 10.19 19.85 2.31
N HIS A 737 9.69 18.63 2.08
CA HIS A 737 8.36 18.20 2.49
C HIS A 737 8.06 18.45 3.99
N ASN A 738 8.96 18.07 4.90
CA ASN A 738 8.76 18.26 6.34
C ASN A 738 8.59 19.73 6.75
N LYS A 739 9.12 20.70 5.98
CA LYS A 739 8.92 22.13 6.24
C LYS A 739 7.53 22.63 5.82
N VAL A 740 6.97 22.04 4.76
CA VAL A 740 5.56 22.29 4.36
C VAL A 740 4.62 21.70 5.40
N VAL A 741 4.95 20.50 5.87
CA VAL A 741 4.23 19.77 6.93
C VAL A 741 4.28 20.55 8.25
N SER A 742 5.45 20.99 8.72
CA SER A 742 5.60 21.74 9.98
C SER A 742 5.03 23.17 9.95
N SER A 743 4.63 23.65 8.77
CA SER A 743 3.87 24.90 8.63
C SER A 743 2.40 24.74 9.06
N VAL A 744 2.00 23.54 9.48
CA VAL A 744 0.68 23.21 10.01
C VAL A 744 0.81 22.77 11.47
N ASP A 745 -0.06 23.25 12.35
CA ASP A 745 0.11 23.17 13.80
C ASP A 745 -0.14 21.75 14.42
N SER A 746 -0.48 20.71 13.63
CA SER A 746 -0.68 19.33 14.14
C SER A 746 -0.43 18.23 13.08
N GLU A 747 0.32 17.17 13.45
CA GLU A 747 0.59 15.96 12.63
C GLU A 747 -0.68 15.26 12.13
N GLU A 748 -1.73 15.27 12.94
CA GLU A 748 -2.99 14.62 12.62
C GLU A 748 -3.80 15.44 11.61
N ALA A 749 -3.69 16.77 11.67
CA ALA A 749 -4.27 17.66 10.67
C ALA A 749 -3.59 17.51 9.31
N ILE A 750 -2.29 17.22 9.26
CA ILE A 750 -1.51 17.10 8.02
C ILE A 750 -2.09 16.03 7.09
N THR A 751 -2.36 14.82 7.60
CA THR A 751 -2.93 13.70 6.82
C THR A 751 -4.26 14.08 6.18
N SER A 752 -5.14 14.73 6.95
CA SER A 752 -6.45 15.20 6.50
C SER A 752 -6.34 16.35 5.49
N LEU A 753 -5.53 17.37 5.79
CA LEU A 753 -5.33 18.56 4.96
C LEU A 753 -4.62 18.24 3.62
N TRP A 754 -3.75 17.24 3.62
CA TRP A 754 -3.09 16.76 2.39
C TRP A 754 -4.08 16.00 1.51
N GLY A 755 -4.87 15.10 2.10
CA GLY A 755 -5.83 14.26 1.37
C GLY A 755 -6.98 15.04 0.72
N ASN A 756 -7.38 16.17 1.29
CA ASN A 756 -8.43 17.05 0.75
C ASN A 756 -7.89 18.30 0.02
N GLY A 757 -6.56 18.45 -0.09
CA GLY A 757 -5.90 19.57 -0.76
C GLY A 757 -6.02 20.93 -0.05
N THR A 758 -6.55 21.00 1.17
CA THR A 758 -6.69 22.28 1.90
C THR A 758 -5.38 22.76 2.50
N ILE A 759 -4.35 21.91 2.58
CA ILE A 759 -3.00 22.33 3.01
C ILE A 759 -2.46 23.49 2.16
N TRP A 760 -2.77 23.50 0.86
CA TRP A 760 -2.34 24.54 -0.08
C TRP A 760 -3.01 25.91 0.16
N LYS A 761 -4.07 25.94 0.98
CA LYS A 761 -4.81 27.15 1.36
C LYS A 761 -4.30 27.77 2.66
N GLN A 762 -3.40 27.10 3.38
CA GLN A 762 -2.81 27.64 4.60
C GLN A 762 -1.89 28.81 4.28
N GLU A 763 -2.07 29.94 4.97
CA GLU A 763 -1.32 31.17 4.74
C GLU A 763 0.20 30.94 4.85
N LYS A 764 0.65 30.24 5.91
CA LYS A 764 2.06 29.84 6.10
C LYS A 764 2.63 29.08 4.89
N VAL A 765 1.84 28.20 4.26
CA VAL A 765 2.26 27.43 3.07
C VAL A 765 2.28 28.31 1.82
N GLN A 766 1.30 29.21 1.66
CA GLN A 766 1.26 30.17 0.56
C GLN A 766 2.38 31.20 0.63
N ASP A 767 2.83 31.57 1.82
CA ASP A 767 3.97 32.45 2.04
C ASP A 767 5.31 31.79 1.73
N LEU A 768 5.40 30.49 2.00
CA LEU A 768 6.59 29.68 1.78
C LEU A 768 6.80 29.36 0.29
N LEU A 769 5.75 28.94 -0.41
CA LEU A 769 5.82 28.38 -1.76
C LEU A 769 5.59 29.41 -2.86
N TYR A 770 6.30 29.24 -3.97
CA TYR A 770 6.09 30.05 -5.17
C TYR A 770 4.96 29.46 -6.02
N ARG A 771 3.95 30.29 -6.30
CA ARG A 771 2.85 29.94 -7.21
C ARG A 771 3.24 30.31 -8.63
N ALA A 772 3.49 29.31 -9.45
CA ALA A 772 3.82 29.47 -10.85
C ALA A 772 2.58 29.64 -11.73
N GLN A 773 2.79 30.09 -12.97
CA GLN A 773 1.76 30.23 -13.98
C GLN A 773 2.13 29.41 -15.23
N GLY A 774 1.13 28.88 -15.92
CA GLY A 774 1.32 28.11 -17.15
C GLY A 774 0.04 28.00 -17.97
N LYS A 775 0.14 27.33 -19.12
CA LYS A 775 -0.99 27.06 -20.01
C LYS A 775 -1.25 25.57 -20.09
N VAL A 776 -2.52 25.16 -20.01
CA VAL A 776 -2.90 23.75 -20.17
C VAL A 776 -2.71 23.34 -21.64
N LEU A 777 -1.93 22.28 -21.85
CA LEU A 777 -1.67 21.66 -23.15
C LEU A 777 -1.97 20.16 -23.05
N LYS A 778 -3.14 19.74 -23.55
CA LYS A 778 -3.62 18.35 -23.45
C LYS A 778 -3.66 17.86 -21.99
N ASP A 779 -2.81 16.89 -21.65
CA ASP A 779 -2.71 16.25 -20.32
C ASP A 779 -1.54 16.80 -19.48
N THR A 780 -0.93 17.93 -19.88
CA THR A 780 0.15 18.60 -19.17
C THR A 780 -0.08 20.11 -19.08
N ILE A 781 0.73 20.78 -18.26
CA ILE A 781 0.78 22.23 -18.15
C ILE A 781 2.11 22.68 -18.70
N LEU A 782 2.08 23.54 -19.72
CA LEU A 782 3.26 24.17 -20.28
C LEU A 782 3.55 25.45 -19.48
N LEU A 783 4.64 25.42 -18.73
CA LEU A 783 5.18 26.60 -18.06
C LEU A 783 6.19 27.27 -18.99
N GLU A 784 6.00 28.55 -19.24
CA GLU A 784 6.94 29.38 -19.99
C GLU A 784 7.60 30.36 -19.02
N THR A 785 8.91 30.25 -18.89
CA THR A 785 9.68 31.11 -17.98
C THR A 785 9.88 32.48 -18.62
N GLU A 786 10.22 33.50 -17.82
CA GLU A 786 10.54 34.84 -18.33
C GLU A 786 11.70 34.85 -19.35
N GLN A 787 12.49 33.78 -19.37
CA GLN A 787 13.64 33.58 -20.25
C GLN A 787 13.27 32.81 -21.54
N GLY A 788 11.98 32.54 -21.77
CA GLY A 788 11.47 31.81 -22.93
C GLY A 788 11.66 30.29 -22.87
N VAL A 789 12.02 29.73 -21.70
CA VAL A 789 12.21 28.28 -21.53
C VAL A 789 10.85 27.63 -21.29
N LYS A 790 10.56 26.58 -22.06
CA LYS A 790 9.31 25.82 -21.97
C LYS A 790 9.54 24.55 -21.17
N ILE A 791 8.79 24.37 -20.09
CA ILE A 791 8.88 23.22 -19.19
C ILE A 791 7.50 22.57 -19.09
N GLU A 792 7.43 21.27 -19.37
CA GLU A 792 6.21 20.50 -19.16
C GLU A 792 6.09 20.08 -17.70
N VAL A 793 4.98 20.44 -17.08
CA VAL A 793 4.63 20.08 -15.70
C VAL A 793 3.39 19.21 -15.73
N LYS A 794 3.42 18.06 -15.04
CA LYS A 794 2.28 17.15 -14.99
C LYS A 794 1.40 17.51 -13.78
N PRO A 795 0.07 17.51 -13.90
CA PRO A 795 -0.79 17.70 -12.74
C PRO A 795 -0.64 16.52 -11.76
N TYR A 796 -0.68 16.78 -10.46
CA TYR A 796 -0.73 15.71 -9.46
C TYR A 796 -2.02 14.89 -9.60
N TYR A 797 -3.16 15.57 -9.81
CA TYR A 797 -4.42 14.94 -10.21
C TYR A 797 -4.74 15.27 -11.67
N LYS A 798 -4.68 14.28 -12.57
CA LYS A 798 -4.95 14.48 -14.00
C LYS A 798 -6.32 15.12 -14.29
N SER A 799 -7.33 14.80 -13.50
CA SER A 799 -8.68 15.36 -13.62
C SER A 799 -8.71 16.89 -13.48
N GLN A 800 -7.76 17.50 -12.72
CA GLN A 800 -7.75 18.94 -12.47
C GLN A 800 -7.54 19.82 -13.71
N ILE A 801 -6.91 19.30 -14.77
CA ILE A 801 -6.62 20.08 -15.98
C ILE A 801 -7.46 19.68 -17.19
N ARG A 802 -8.15 18.54 -17.13
CA ARG A 802 -8.92 18.06 -18.29
C ARG A 802 -10.09 18.99 -18.65
N GLY A 803 -10.46 19.94 -17.79
CA GLY A 803 -11.54 20.91 -17.99
C GLY A 803 -11.11 22.22 -18.64
N GLY A 804 -9.81 22.44 -18.82
CA GLY A 804 -9.32 23.62 -19.54
C GLY A 804 -9.60 23.48 -21.04
N ARG A 805 -10.23 24.49 -21.65
CA ARG A 805 -10.11 24.67 -23.12
C ARG A 805 -8.62 24.71 -23.44
N GLY A 806 -8.16 24.02 -24.49
CA GLY A 806 -6.73 24.02 -24.85
C GLY A 806 -6.17 25.45 -24.85
N ASN A 807 -5.06 25.68 -24.14
CA ASN A 807 -4.46 26.99 -23.82
C ASN A 807 -5.04 27.80 -22.65
N SER A 808 -5.91 27.23 -21.81
CA SER A 808 -6.37 27.91 -20.58
C SER A 808 -5.18 28.24 -19.65
N ARG A 809 -5.14 29.46 -19.12
CA ARG A 809 -4.12 29.88 -18.15
C ARG A 809 -4.45 29.31 -16.78
N VAL A 810 -3.45 28.79 -16.10
CA VAL A 810 -3.58 28.20 -14.76
C VAL A 810 -2.45 28.67 -13.86
N SER A 811 -2.72 28.73 -12.56
CA SER A 811 -1.73 28.93 -11.51
C SER A 811 -1.65 27.72 -10.58
N PHE A 812 -0.45 27.39 -10.09
CA PHE A 812 -0.22 26.16 -9.31
C PHE A 812 1.09 26.22 -8.51
N PHE A 813 1.21 25.38 -7.49
CA PHE A 813 2.47 25.11 -6.79
C PHE A 813 3.25 23.98 -7.46
N ILE A 814 4.59 24.02 -7.39
CA ILE A 814 5.45 23.02 -8.02
C ILE A 814 6.13 22.16 -6.95
N GLY A 815 5.98 20.85 -7.07
CA GLY A 815 6.78 19.86 -6.35
C GLY A 815 7.66 19.05 -7.30
N PHE A 816 8.85 18.70 -6.86
CA PHE A 816 9.83 17.94 -7.63
C PHE A 816 9.78 16.47 -7.24
N THR A 817 9.52 15.61 -8.23
CA THR A 817 9.54 14.14 -8.08
C THR A 817 10.51 13.51 -9.08
N MET A 818 10.93 12.28 -8.83
CA MET A 818 11.74 11.52 -9.79
C MET A 818 11.06 11.33 -11.15
N LYS A 819 9.73 11.46 -11.23
CA LYS A 819 8.97 11.35 -12.49
C LYS A 819 8.95 12.64 -13.31
N GLY A 820 9.17 13.79 -12.66
CA GLY A 820 8.88 15.09 -13.25
C GLY A 820 8.52 16.14 -12.20
N PRO A 821 8.58 17.42 -12.56
CA PRO A 821 7.86 18.44 -11.82
C PRO A 821 6.35 18.16 -11.87
N LEU A 822 5.71 18.24 -10.70
CA LEU A 822 4.27 18.06 -10.51
C LEU A 822 3.61 19.36 -10.08
N ALA A 823 2.43 19.64 -10.63
CA ALA A 823 1.59 20.77 -10.28
C ALA A 823 0.57 20.39 -9.19
N PHE A 824 0.57 21.16 -8.11
CA PHE A 824 -0.34 21.05 -6.97
C PHE A 824 -1.24 22.29 -6.89
N ASP A 825 -2.46 22.13 -6.36
CA ASP A 825 -3.48 23.19 -6.21
C ASP A 825 -3.66 24.08 -7.46
N ILE A 826 -4.05 23.43 -8.56
CA ILE A 826 -4.24 24.07 -9.85
C ILE A 826 -5.51 24.92 -9.83
N GLN A 827 -5.37 26.20 -10.16
CA GLN A 827 -6.46 27.17 -10.24
C GLN A 827 -6.48 27.79 -11.64
N PHE A 828 -7.63 27.75 -12.32
CA PHE A 828 -7.83 28.41 -13.60
C PHE A 828 -7.91 29.93 -13.41
N GLN A 829 -7.31 30.67 -14.35
CA GLN A 829 -7.30 32.14 -14.37
C GLN A 829 -8.37 32.70 -15.29
#